data_AF-A0AAU3PP48-F1
#
_entry.id   AF-A0AAU3PP48-F1
#
_cell.length_a   1.000
_cell.length_b   1.000
_cell.length_c   1.000
_cell.angle_alpha   90.00
_cell.angle_beta   90.00
_cell.angle_gamma   90.00
#
_symmetry.space_group_name_H-M   'P 1'
#
loop_
_entity.id
_entity.type
_entity.pdbx_description
1 polymer ?
#
loop_
_entity_poly.entity_id
_entity_poly.type
_entity_poly.pdbx_seq_one_letter_code
_entity_poly.pdbx_strand_id
1 'polypeptide(L)'
;MTAPWTEAQVGALAPDANALSAARALGARWHETGHRDTALWGMWHGGGAPPYLTVVDLSGPAYRCSCPSRKFPCKHVLSLMLRWTAGAVPDTDTVADFAAEWIASRAKRAREPARDTAIRVPNPATARQRRARVTAGLDDLDIWLGDQVRTGLAQTDRSYRAFEAIAARMVDAQAPAVAAVLRQLPTTVATRADWPRIVLREYARLHLLIAAHRRLDELPDALGASIRTHIGYPTSAEAVRAEAPLRDRWMVLGSRTTEEERLYTRRTWLYGRNTHRWALLVDHCFGSPGFPNDVPALGAMADAHLHYYPAAAPLRALWGERHGTDEPFTTVPGASGTIAAALEAHARALGADPWLRSWPVLLPEVTPVVDDSGWRVVDSGGAALALAPSEQPWRLLGISGGHPVTLSADWTQEGLVPVSALVAGEVLDVTGERAAPRGTNSGAAVAGSGADPTSVALLGTARRSPDPARLAPPVAAAAVRLRTDPALLLLESAALRDAFERGGVPAESGDIPEPALGDPRRRLPQAAAVRLAEMLRGTSNFLPEWFDAAEPHDYRAPDALCALLLEHASGSSPWRTALLRLAGRRGQWLAARHPQWRTLSWPDIDTELDEDTWHFGGPQARRNWLARLRVEDPAAARGALIEVWPKESGPLRAELLATLEPAISPADEDLLEPALDDRRADVRRTAAGLLTLLPDSAFARRMTARAAAWLRPTTSGTPHLVIDLPEAIDAAAQRDGIVDRGVEFTYRWNGRPDVTAGRLRRLVAATPLRFWQSGNADGWPDTAELGPERWAGIGVDDRFRQPLFDGWVDAALAQGDSRWAKALFEAGVPSDAALLRRRELFALLPIEDRTRHLLRLDGSWLSEIEALLPAMGHPWPDAVANHLMLLLADRARIAAQHAGTHGASPAAHRSLLTTASVHFPVTAAPAVGALARRCDDPTWVRAFDLLADDLTHRSKMLEELQ
;
A
#
# COMPACT_ATOMS: atom_id res chain seq x y z
N MET A 1 -9.84 20.69 -24.48
CA MET A 1 -8.48 21.12 -24.10
C MET A 1 -7.78 19.94 -23.44
N THR A 2 -6.75 19.41 -24.07
CA THR A 2 -5.85 18.40 -23.50
C THR A 2 -4.94 19.09 -22.48
N ALA A 3 -4.96 18.65 -21.22
CA ALA A 3 -4.02 19.15 -20.23
C ALA A 3 -2.58 18.85 -20.66
N PRO A 4 -1.62 19.77 -20.46
CA PRO A 4 -0.21 19.50 -20.69
C PRO A 4 0.25 18.27 -19.91
N TRP A 5 1.08 17.42 -20.53
CA TRP A 5 1.68 16.30 -19.84
C TRP A 5 2.64 16.78 -18.75
N THR A 6 2.85 15.97 -17.72
CA THR A 6 3.83 16.27 -16.66
C THR A 6 5.26 16.02 -17.16
N GLU A 7 6.25 16.67 -16.55
CA GLU A 7 7.65 16.44 -16.91
C GLU A 7 8.05 14.96 -16.68
N ALA A 8 7.46 14.31 -15.69
CA ALA A 8 7.63 12.88 -15.44
C ALA A 8 7.09 12.02 -16.62
N GLN A 9 5.92 12.37 -17.17
CA GLN A 9 5.37 11.71 -18.36
C GLN A 9 6.26 11.91 -19.59
N VAL A 10 6.81 13.12 -19.82
CA VAL A 10 7.77 13.36 -20.90
C VAL A 10 9.08 12.61 -20.67
N GLY A 11 9.55 12.54 -19.42
CA GLY A 11 10.74 11.79 -19.02
C GLY A 11 10.62 10.29 -19.27
N ALA A 12 9.44 9.71 -19.02
CA ALA A 12 9.15 8.30 -19.27
C ALA A 12 9.25 7.92 -20.77
N LEU A 13 9.10 8.90 -21.68
CA LEU A 13 9.19 8.69 -23.12
C LEU A 13 10.61 8.84 -23.66
N ALA A 14 11.56 9.33 -22.85
CA ALA A 14 12.92 9.50 -23.30
C ALA A 14 13.60 8.13 -23.54
N PRO A 15 14.25 7.93 -24.70
CA PRO A 15 14.88 6.64 -25.01
C PRO A 15 16.07 6.32 -24.08
N ASP A 16 16.70 7.34 -23.49
CA ASP A 16 17.70 7.23 -22.43
C ASP A 16 17.86 8.56 -21.68
N ALA A 17 18.54 8.51 -20.52
CA ALA A 17 18.78 9.69 -19.68
C ALA A 17 19.61 10.79 -20.40
N ASN A 18 20.48 10.40 -21.35
CA ASN A 18 21.29 11.35 -22.11
C ASN A 18 20.44 12.14 -23.11
N ALA A 19 19.45 11.52 -23.75
CA ALA A 19 18.51 12.17 -24.63
C ALA A 19 17.65 13.20 -23.88
N LEU A 20 17.21 12.87 -22.67
CA LEU A 20 16.45 13.79 -21.81
C LEU A 20 17.31 14.96 -21.31
N SER A 21 18.55 14.68 -20.87
CA SER A 21 19.49 15.73 -20.48
C SER A 21 19.81 16.67 -21.65
N ALA A 22 20.07 16.11 -22.84
CA ALA A 22 20.26 16.89 -24.06
C ALA A 22 19.02 17.67 -24.48
N ALA A 23 17.81 17.18 -24.18
CA ALA A 23 16.56 17.90 -24.43
C ALA A 23 16.39 19.12 -23.53
N ARG A 24 16.74 19.00 -22.24
CA ARG A 24 16.74 20.13 -21.29
C ARG A 24 17.78 21.20 -21.63
N ALA A 25 18.90 20.79 -22.22
CA ALA A 25 19.96 21.71 -22.67
C ALA A 25 19.64 22.46 -23.97
N LEU A 26 18.57 22.10 -24.69
CA LEU A 26 18.13 22.85 -25.87
C LEU A 26 17.48 24.16 -25.44
N GLY A 27 18.17 25.29 -25.68
CA GLY A 27 17.68 26.63 -25.34
C GLY A 27 16.44 27.08 -26.14
N ALA A 28 15.99 28.32 -25.88
CA ALA A 28 14.75 28.93 -26.38
C ALA A 28 14.67 29.20 -27.90
N ARG A 29 15.47 28.52 -28.74
CA ARG A 29 15.56 28.69 -30.21
C ARG A 29 14.43 28.00 -30.99
N TRP A 30 13.24 27.99 -30.40
CA TRP A 30 12.05 27.49 -31.06
C TRP A 30 11.25 28.65 -31.62
N HIS A 31 10.79 28.49 -32.84
CA HIS A 31 9.95 29.44 -33.56
C HIS A 31 8.70 28.71 -34.06
N GLU A 32 7.65 29.47 -34.35
CA GLU A 32 6.36 28.94 -34.86
C GLU A 32 5.85 27.75 -34.04
N THR A 33 6.00 27.83 -32.72
CA THR A 33 5.48 26.82 -31.79
C THR A 33 4.00 27.08 -31.56
N GLY A 34 3.20 26.03 -31.61
CA GLY A 34 1.80 26.09 -31.24
C GLY A 34 1.28 24.71 -30.85
N HIS A 35 0.14 24.70 -30.19
CA HIS A 35 -0.64 23.49 -30.01
C HIS A 35 -2.12 23.79 -30.23
N ARG A 36 -2.88 22.79 -30.68
CA ARG A 36 -4.34 22.83 -30.81
C ARG A 36 -4.87 21.42 -30.81
N ASP A 37 -5.92 21.15 -30.04
CA ASP A 37 -6.49 19.82 -29.86
C ASP A 37 -5.44 18.76 -29.48
N THR A 38 -5.12 17.82 -30.37
CA THR A 38 -4.08 16.80 -30.13
C THR A 38 -2.76 17.12 -30.83
N ALA A 39 -2.67 18.23 -31.55
CA ALA A 39 -1.49 18.65 -32.29
C ALA A 39 -0.58 19.52 -31.43
N LEU A 40 0.71 19.19 -31.37
CA LEU A 40 1.77 20.04 -30.82
C LEU A 40 2.89 20.16 -31.84
N TRP A 41 3.35 21.37 -32.16
CA TRP A 41 4.38 21.58 -33.18
C TRP A 41 5.34 22.72 -32.86
N GLY A 42 6.46 22.74 -33.57
CA GLY A 42 7.44 23.81 -33.49
C GLY A 42 8.62 23.63 -34.45
N MET A 43 9.30 24.73 -34.75
CA MET A 43 10.50 24.79 -35.57
C MET A 43 11.72 25.10 -34.72
N TRP A 44 12.72 24.22 -34.73
CA TRP A 44 13.96 24.44 -33.98
C TRP A 44 15.13 24.82 -34.88
N HIS A 45 15.80 25.94 -34.59
CA HIS A 45 16.95 26.42 -35.38
C HIS A 45 18.31 25.99 -34.78
N GLY A 46 19.04 25.16 -35.52
CA GLY A 46 20.46 24.88 -35.30
C GLY A 46 21.31 25.81 -36.16
N GLY A 47 22.32 26.46 -35.57
CA GLY A 47 23.12 27.49 -36.26
C GLY A 47 23.66 27.02 -37.61
N GLY A 48 23.09 27.54 -38.71
CA GLY A 48 23.51 27.30 -40.09
C GLY A 48 22.72 26.25 -40.89
N ALA A 49 21.74 25.55 -40.30
CA ALA A 49 20.93 24.52 -40.99
C ALA A 49 19.45 24.95 -41.12
N PRO A 50 18.69 24.39 -42.09
CA PRO A 50 17.23 24.57 -42.13
C PRO A 50 16.60 24.09 -40.81
N PRO A 51 15.52 24.74 -40.34
CA PRO A 51 14.92 24.43 -39.05
C PRO A 51 14.38 23.00 -39.00
N TYR A 52 14.54 22.36 -37.84
CA TYR A 52 13.95 21.05 -37.60
C TYR A 52 12.46 21.20 -37.28
N LEU A 53 11.62 20.76 -38.22
CA LEU A 53 10.18 20.71 -38.08
C LEU A 53 9.82 19.56 -37.16
N THR A 54 9.20 19.87 -36.03
CA THR A 54 8.84 18.92 -34.98
C THR A 54 7.33 18.95 -34.78
N VAL A 55 6.70 17.78 -34.80
CA VAL A 55 5.25 17.58 -34.61
C VAL A 55 5.03 16.41 -33.67
N VAL A 56 4.08 16.54 -32.75
CA VAL A 56 3.66 15.56 -31.76
C VAL A 56 2.14 15.43 -31.80
N ASP A 57 1.65 14.19 -31.85
CA ASP A 57 0.24 13.85 -31.69
C ASP A 57 0.00 13.31 -30.27
N LEU A 58 -0.78 14.06 -29.50
CA LEU A 58 -1.03 13.86 -28.07
C LEU A 58 -2.11 12.81 -27.78
N SER A 59 -2.82 12.30 -28.80
CA SER A 59 -3.86 11.27 -28.64
C SER A 59 -3.30 9.86 -28.36
N GLY A 60 -2.06 9.62 -28.77
CA GLY A 60 -1.31 8.39 -28.55
C GLY A 60 0.12 8.64 -29.01
N PRO A 61 1.10 8.86 -28.11
CA PRO A 61 2.33 9.60 -28.37
C PRO A 61 3.00 9.21 -29.70
N ALA A 62 2.77 9.99 -30.74
CA ALA A 62 3.41 9.83 -32.04
C ALA A 62 4.17 11.09 -32.39
N TYR A 63 5.38 10.91 -32.94
CA TYR A 63 6.33 12.01 -33.09
C TYR A 63 6.91 12.03 -34.50
N ARG A 64 7.09 13.23 -35.04
CA ARG A 64 7.89 13.47 -36.23
C ARG A 64 8.84 14.62 -35.96
N CYS A 65 10.11 14.43 -36.26
CA CYS A 65 11.10 15.50 -36.28
C CYS A 65 11.98 15.34 -37.53
N SER A 66 12.27 16.41 -38.25
CA SER A 66 13.13 16.35 -39.45
C SER A 66 14.64 16.27 -39.13
N CYS A 67 15.03 16.10 -37.87
CA CYS A 67 16.44 15.96 -37.48
C CYS A 67 17.02 14.57 -37.81
N PRO A 68 18.34 14.43 -38.02
CA PRO A 68 18.99 13.16 -38.40
C PRO A 68 19.18 12.16 -37.23
N SER A 69 18.56 12.39 -36.07
CA SER A 69 18.67 11.50 -34.90
C SER A 69 18.10 10.11 -35.20
N ARG A 70 18.80 9.05 -34.79
CA ARG A 70 18.28 7.67 -34.79
C ARG A 70 17.53 7.30 -33.49
N LYS A 71 17.56 8.18 -32.48
CA LYS A 71 16.83 8.04 -31.21
C LYS A 71 15.49 8.75 -31.32
N PHE A 72 14.39 8.04 -31.02
CA PHE A 72 13.02 8.53 -31.10
C PHE A 72 12.24 8.15 -29.82
N PRO A 73 11.60 9.11 -29.12
CA PRO A 73 11.64 10.56 -29.30
C PRO A 73 13.06 11.14 -29.31
N CYS A 74 13.33 12.05 -30.25
CA CYS A 74 14.63 12.73 -30.30
C CYS A 74 14.65 13.88 -29.29
N LYS A 75 15.84 14.43 -29.01
CA LYS A 75 15.98 15.58 -28.09
C LYS A 75 15.10 16.78 -28.45
N HIS A 76 14.80 17.03 -29.74
CA HIS A 76 13.93 18.13 -30.17
C HIS A 76 12.46 17.86 -29.85
N VAL A 77 11.99 16.62 -30.05
CA VAL A 77 10.64 16.21 -29.64
C VAL A 77 10.48 16.38 -28.13
N LEU A 78 11.42 15.83 -27.36
CA LEU A 78 11.40 15.95 -25.90
C LEU A 78 11.47 17.41 -25.45
N SER A 79 12.34 18.24 -26.06
CA SER A 79 12.45 19.66 -25.73
C SER A 79 11.16 20.43 -26.04
N LEU A 80 10.49 20.15 -27.16
CA LEU A 80 9.19 20.76 -27.49
C LEU A 80 8.11 20.36 -26.48
N MET A 81 8.07 19.09 -26.08
CA MET A 81 7.13 18.58 -25.08
C MET A 81 7.39 19.15 -23.68
N LEU A 82 8.66 19.28 -23.28
CA LEU A 82 9.05 19.94 -22.03
C LEU A 82 8.66 21.42 -22.05
N ARG A 83 8.79 22.10 -23.19
CA ARG A 83 8.29 23.48 -23.35
C ARG A 83 6.77 23.58 -23.28
N TRP A 84 6.05 22.63 -23.87
CA TRP A 84 4.59 22.57 -23.78
C TRP A 84 4.13 22.28 -22.33
N THR A 85 4.80 21.36 -21.66
CA THR A 85 4.62 21.06 -20.22
C THR A 85 4.81 22.30 -19.36
N ALA A 86 5.82 23.12 -19.67
CA ALA A 86 6.12 24.37 -18.99
C ALA A 86 5.22 25.55 -19.41
N GLY A 87 4.17 25.32 -20.21
CA GLY A 87 3.27 26.37 -20.69
C GLY A 87 3.88 27.34 -21.72
N ALA A 88 5.08 27.05 -22.22
CA ALA A 88 5.86 27.92 -23.10
C ALA A 88 5.56 27.70 -24.60
N VAL A 89 4.48 26.98 -24.93
CA VAL A 89 3.95 26.78 -26.29
C VAL A 89 2.49 27.25 -26.30
N PRO A 90 2.15 28.29 -27.09
CA PRO A 90 0.80 28.87 -27.07
C PRO A 90 -0.24 27.92 -27.66
N ASP A 91 -1.49 28.02 -27.19
CA ASP A 91 -2.67 27.46 -27.89
C ASP A 91 -3.01 28.41 -29.04
N THR A 92 -3.10 27.89 -30.26
CA THR A 92 -3.34 28.70 -31.46
C THR A 92 -4.62 28.27 -32.17
N ASP A 93 -5.36 29.23 -32.73
CA ASP A 93 -6.63 28.94 -33.41
C ASP A 93 -6.47 28.16 -34.73
N THR A 94 -5.28 28.20 -35.32
CA THR A 94 -4.93 27.44 -36.52
C THR A 94 -3.70 26.56 -36.28
N VAL A 95 -3.73 25.35 -36.84
CA VAL A 95 -2.59 24.42 -36.86
C VAL A 95 -1.67 24.79 -38.01
N ALA A 96 -0.36 24.86 -37.79
CA ALA A 96 0.60 25.16 -38.86
C ALA A 96 0.54 24.13 -40.00
N ASP A 97 0.72 24.57 -41.24
CA ASP A 97 0.50 23.74 -42.45
C ASP A 97 1.26 22.40 -42.40
N PHE A 98 2.52 22.38 -41.98
CA PHE A 98 3.32 21.15 -41.89
C PHE A 98 2.83 20.18 -40.81
N ALA A 99 2.25 20.70 -39.73
CA ALA A 99 1.66 19.91 -38.66
C ALA A 99 0.28 19.40 -39.07
N ALA A 100 -0.53 20.24 -39.71
CA ALA A 100 -1.84 19.89 -40.27
C ALA A 100 -1.70 18.81 -41.35
N GLU A 101 -0.75 18.95 -42.28
CA GLU A 101 -0.47 17.95 -43.33
C GLU A 101 -0.06 16.61 -42.72
N TRP A 102 0.83 16.61 -41.72
CA TRP A 102 1.26 15.37 -41.08
C TRP A 102 0.15 14.69 -40.27
N ILE A 103 -0.61 15.45 -39.49
CA ILE A 103 -1.75 14.93 -38.70
C ILE A 103 -2.86 14.46 -39.62
N ALA A 104 -3.19 15.19 -40.69
CA ALA A 104 -4.14 14.75 -41.71
C ALA A 104 -3.65 13.49 -42.42
N SER A 105 -2.34 13.34 -42.68
CA SER A 105 -1.78 12.11 -43.24
C SER A 105 -1.90 10.92 -42.28
N ARG A 106 -1.78 11.14 -40.96
CA ARG A 106 -2.02 10.11 -39.92
C ARG A 106 -3.51 9.78 -39.81
N ALA A 107 -4.38 10.78 -39.74
CA ALA A 107 -5.82 10.60 -39.70
C ALA A 107 -6.32 9.88 -40.96
N LYS A 108 -5.75 10.19 -42.13
CA LYS A 108 -5.99 9.48 -43.39
C LYS A 108 -5.46 8.05 -43.36
N ARG A 109 -4.27 7.77 -42.81
CA ARG A 109 -3.78 6.40 -42.59
C ARG A 109 -4.57 5.61 -41.54
N ALA A 110 -5.20 6.30 -40.59
CA ALA A 110 -6.03 5.68 -39.56
C ALA A 110 -7.49 5.47 -40.02
N ARG A 111 -7.98 6.28 -40.98
CA ARG A 111 -9.31 6.17 -41.61
C ARG A 111 -9.31 5.40 -42.92
N GLU A 112 -8.18 5.30 -43.61
CA GLU A 112 -7.97 4.26 -44.60
C GLU A 112 -7.98 2.94 -43.83
N PRO A 113 -8.94 2.01 -44.08
CA PRO A 113 -8.68 0.63 -43.70
C PRO A 113 -7.31 0.31 -44.28
N ALA A 114 -6.45 -0.35 -43.48
CA ALA A 114 -5.11 -0.74 -43.90
C ALA A 114 -5.15 -1.04 -45.38
N ARG A 115 -4.56 -0.15 -46.20
CA ARG A 115 -4.54 -0.27 -47.66
C ARG A 115 -4.36 -1.73 -47.93
N ASP A 116 -5.28 -2.33 -48.68
CA ASP A 116 -5.36 -3.74 -49.04
C ASP A 116 -3.97 -4.28 -49.36
N THR A 117 -3.18 -4.55 -48.32
CA THR A 117 -1.99 -5.36 -48.39
C THR A 117 -2.62 -6.70 -48.33
N ALA A 118 -3.12 -7.13 -49.49
CA ALA A 118 -3.36 -8.52 -49.81
C ALA A 118 -2.37 -9.32 -48.98
N ILE A 119 -2.91 -10.14 -48.06
CA ILE A 119 -2.19 -10.96 -47.09
C ILE A 119 -0.81 -11.19 -47.67
N ARG A 120 0.23 -10.53 -47.14
CA ARG A 120 1.59 -10.70 -47.66
C ARG A 120 1.98 -12.10 -47.24
N VAL A 121 1.52 -13.08 -48.01
CA VAL A 121 1.84 -14.49 -47.85
C VAL A 121 3.36 -14.50 -47.77
N PRO A 122 3.94 -14.93 -46.64
CA PRO A 122 5.39 -15.00 -46.52
C PRO A 122 5.90 -15.71 -47.76
N ASN A 123 6.85 -15.11 -48.48
CA ASN A 123 7.41 -15.70 -49.69
C ASN A 123 7.68 -17.19 -49.39
N PRO A 124 7.09 -18.14 -50.15
CA PRO A 124 7.23 -19.57 -49.87
C PRO A 124 8.69 -20.02 -49.77
N ALA A 125 9.61 -19.32 -50.44
CA ALA A 125 11.05 -19.53 -50.29
C ALA A 125 11.58 -19.12 -48.90
N THR A 126 11.15 -17.96 -48.37
CA THR A 126 11.52 -17.48 -47.03
C THR A 126 10.93 -18.38 -45.92
N ALA A 127 9.69 -18.83 -46.07
CA ALA A 127 9.08 -19.78 -45.14
C ALA A 127 9.81 -21.13 -45.12
N ARG A 128 10.20 -21.65 -46.30
CA ARG A 128 11.04 -22.86 -46.42
C ARG A 128 12.43 -22.66 -45.82
N GLN A 129 13.08 -21.53 -46.07
CA GLN A 129 14.41 -21.24 -45.52
C GLN A 129 14.38 -21.14 -43.99
N ARG A 130 13.35 -20.50 -43.42
CA ARG A 130 13.11 -20.50 -41.98
C ARG A 130 12.93 -21.92 -41.45
N ARG A 131 12.05 -22.71 -42.07
CA ARG A 131 11.80 -24.09 -41.65
C ARG A 131 13.10 -24.90 -41.64
N ALA A 132 13.93 -24.77 -42.67
CA ALA A 132 15.23 -25.44 -42.73
C ALA A 132 16.17 -25.03 -41.59
N ARG A 133 16.27 -23.73 -41.26
CA ARG A 133 17.07 -23.24 -40.12
C ARG A 133 16.56 -23.76 -38.78
N VAL A 134 15.24 -23.73 -38.59
CA VAL A 134 14.60 -24.26 -37.39
C VAL A 134 14.84 -25.76 -37.27
N THR A 135 14.65 -26.53 -38.34
CA THR A 135 14.90 -27.98 -38.35
C THR A 135 16.36 -28.28 -37.97
N ALA A 136 17.33 -27.63 -38.60
CA ALA A 136 18.74 -27.83 -38.27
C ALA A 136 19.07 -27.52 -36.81
N GLY A 137 18.57 -26.39 -36.29
CA GLY A 137 18.78 -26.04 -34.88
C GLY A 137 18.10 -27.00 -33.91
N LEU A 138 16.89 -27.46 -34.23
CA LEU A 138 16.16 -28.45 -33.41
C LEU A 138 16.83 -29.82 -33.45
N ASP A 139 17.44 -30.23 -34.56
CA ASP A 139 18.21 -31.47 -34.64
C ASP A 139 19.50 -31.39 -33.80
N ASP A 140 20.22 -30.26 -33.83
CA ASP A 140 21.36 -30.01 -32.96
C ASP A 140 20.97 -30.04 -31.47
N LEU A 141 19.81 -29.44 -31.14
CA LEU A 141 19.26 -29.48 -29.79
C LEU A 141 18.93 -30.91 -29.35
N ASP A 142 18.36 -31.73 -30.24
CA ASP A 142 18.00 -33.12 -29.94
C ASP A 142 19.22 -33.97 -29.58
N ILE A 143 20.31 -33.80 -30.34
CA ILE A 143 21.60 -34.45 -30.06
C ILE A 143 22.09 -34.00 -28.69
N TRP A 144 22.08 -32.69 -28.42
CA TRP A 144 22.51 -32.14 -27.13
C TRP A 144 21.69 -32.69 -25.96
N LEU A 145 20.34 -32.73 -26.08
CA LEU A 145 19.44 -33.30 -25.08
C LEU A 145 19.76 -34.78 -24.81
N GLY A 146 19.95 -35.56 -25.88
CA GLY A 146 20.34 -36.96 -25.80
C GLY A 146 21.69 -37.15 -25.10
N ASP A 147 22.68 -36.33 -25.40
CA ASP A 147 24.00 -36.35 -24.76
C ASP A 147 23.93 -35.99 -23.28
N GLN A 148 23.06 -35.04 -22.90
CA GLN A 148 22.86 -34.67 -21.49
C GLN A 148 22.35 -35.86 -20.68
N VAL A 149 21.29 -36.53 -21.16
CA VAL A 149 20.71 -37.68 -20.43
C VAL A 149 21.53 -38.96 -20.57
N ARG A 150 22.36 -39.10 -21.62
CA ARG A 150 23.30 -40.22 -21.77
C ARG A 150 24.46 -40.14 -20.79
N THR A 151 25.05 -38.94 -20.67
CA THR A 151 26.14 -38.65 -19.73
C THR A 151 25.65 -38.67 -18.28
N GLY A 152 24.42 -38.17 -18.06
CA GLY A 152 23.77 -38.07 -16.77
C GLY A 152 23.76 -36.64 -16.24
N LEU A 153 22.58 -36.15 -15.83
CA LEU A 153 22.35 -34.78 -15.39
C LEU A 153 23.22 -34.36 -14.19
N ALA A 154 23.72 -35.32 -13.39
CA ALA A 154 24.63 -35.01 -12.29
C ALA A 154 26.04 -34.62 -12.76
N GLN A 155 26.46 -35.17 -13.90
CA GLN A 155 27.82 -35.05 -14.45
C GLN A 155 27.94 -33.98 -15.55
N THR A 156 26.82 -33.48 -16.06
CA THR A 156 26.80 -32.48 -17.12
C THR A 156 27.05 -31.06 -16.59
N ASP A 157 27.60 -30.19 -17.46
CA ASP A 157 27.75 -28.76 -17.17
C ASP A 157 26.38 -28.08 -17.14
N ARG A 158 25.99 -27.62 -15.94
CA ARG A 158 24.71 -26.96 -15.66
C ARG A 158 24.85 -25.47 -15.43
N SER A 159 26.00 -24.88 -15.81
CA SER A 159 26.23 -23.45 -15.66
C SER A 159 25.31 -22.62 -16.55
N TYR A 160 25.01 -21.38 -16.13
CA TYR A 160 24.25 -20.43 -16.95
C TYR A 160 24.86 -20.28 -18.36
N ARG A 161 26.19 -20.28 -18.45
CA ARG A 161 26.92 -20.19 -19.72
C ARG A 161 26.64 -21.37 -20.65
N ALA A 162 26.57 -22.59 -20.12
CA ALA A 162 26.27 -23.78 -20.92
C ALA A 162 24.87 -23.71 -21.54
N PHE A 163 23.86 -23.34 -20.74
CA PHE A 163 22.50 -23.16 -21.22
C PHE A 163 22.35 -21.96 -22.16
N GLU A 164 23.01 -20.83 -21.90
CA GLU A 164 22.97 -19.68 -22.80
C GLU A 164 23.61 -19.99 -24.15
N ALA A 165 24.68 -20.80 -24.19
CA ALA A 165 25.32 -21.19 -25.44
C ALA A 165 24.36 -21.96 -26.37
N ILE A 166 23.54 -22.87 -25.82
CA ILE A 166 22.53 -23.59 -26.61
C ILE A 166 21.30 -22.71 -26.90
N ALA A 167 20.88 -21.85 -25.97
CA ALA A 167 19.77 -20.92 -26.18
C ALA A 167 20.05 -19.91 -27.30
N ALA A 168 21.27 -19.35 -27.35
CA ALA A 168 21.71 -18.45 -28.42
C ALA A 168 21.62 -19.12 -29.80
N ARG A 169 22.03 -20.39 -29.91
CA ARG A 169 21.86 -21.17 -31.16
C ARG A 169 20.39 -21.33 -31.55
N MET A 170 19.48 -21.48 -30.58
CA MET A 170 18.04 -21.54 -30.87
C MET A 170 17.50 -20.20 -31.38
N VAL A 171 18.01 -19.06 -30.90
CA VAL A 171 17.69 -17.74 -31.45
C VAL A 171 18.18 -17.63 -32.89
N ASP A 172 19.42 -18.04 -33.17
CA ASP A 172 20.00 -18.04 -34.53
C ASP A 172 19.22 -18.98 -35.48
N ALA A 173 18.75 -20.12 -34.97
CA ALA A 173 17.90 -21.06 -35.67
C ALA A 173 16.45 -20.57 -35.86
N GLN A 174 16.09 -19.40 -35.32
CA GLN A 174 14.74 -18.82 -35.38
C GLN A 174 13.67 -19.58 -34.57
N ALA A 175 14.08 -20.19 -33.45
CA ALA A 175 13.25 -20.86 -32.45
C ALA A 175 13.27 -20.13 -31.08
N PRO A 176 12.78 -18.88 -31.01
CA PRO A 176 12.93 -18.03 -29.82
C PRO A 176 12.19 -18.55 -28.58
N ALA A 177 11.07 -19.25 -28.74
CA ALA A 177 10.33 -19.81 -27.60
C ALA A 177 11.11 -20.96 -26.94
N VAL A 178 11.79 -21.79 -27.74
CA VAL A 178 12.69 -22.83 -27.24
C VAL A 178 13.89 -22.21 -26.50
N ALA A 179 14.46 -21.13 -27.05
CA ALA A 179 15.53 -20.39 -26.38
C ALA A 179 15.09 -19.84 -25.01
N ALA A 180 13.87 -19.30 -24.92
CA ALA A 180 13.33 -18.79 -23.66
C ALA A 180 13.19 -19.89 -22.60
N VAL A 181 12.71 -21.08 -22.97
CA VAL A 181 12.64 -22.24 -22.05
C VAL A 181 14.03 -22.63 -21.55
N LEU A 182 15.02 -22.71 -22.43
CA LEU A 182 16.40 -23.07 -22.06
C LEU A 182 17.03 -22.06 -21.08
N ARG A 183 16.74 -20.77 -21.23
CA ARG A 183 17.23 -19.70 -20.33
C ARG A 183 16.64 -19.76 -18.92
N GLN A 184 15.49 -20.40 -18.73
CA GLN A 184 14.85 -20.55 -17.41
C GLN A 184 15.43 -21.72 -16.59
N LEU A 185 16.06 -22.70 -17.24
CA LEU A 185 16.56 -23.91 -16.58
C LEU A 185 17.71 -23.66 -15.58
N PRO A 186 18.71 -22.80 -15.84
CA PRO A 186 19.77 -22.50 -14.87
C PRO A 186 19.24 -22.03 -13.51
N THR A 187 18.26 -21.12 -13.51
CA THR A 187 17.63 -20.61 -12.29
C THR A 187 16.92 -21.72 -11.54
N THR A 188 16.25 -22.63 -12.26
CA THR A 188 15.62 -23.82 -11.66
C THR A 188 16.66 -24.70 -10.97
N VAL A 189 17.76 -25.01 -11.64
CA VAL A 189 18.86 -25.83 -11.07
C VAL A 189 19.44 -25.17 -9.82
N ALA A 190 19.56 -23.85 -9.80
CA ALA A 190 20.13 -23.11 -8.68
C ALA A 190 19.19 -22.99 -7.47
N THR A 191 17.88 -22.99 -7.68
CA THR A 191 16.89 -22.61 -6.64
C THR A 191 15.99 -23.75 -6.15
N ARG A 192 15.86 -24.84 -6.91
CA ARG A 192 14.93 -25.94 -6.61
C ARG A 192 15.65 -27.21 -6.16
N ALA A 193 15.18 -27.82 -5.06
CA ALA A 193 15.72 -29.09 -4.60
C ALA A 193 15.36 -30.27 -5.54
N ASP A 194 14.18 -30.24 -6.16
CA ASP A 194 13.68 -31.24 -7.11
C ASP A 194 14.05 -30.94 -8.56
N TRP A 195 15.07 -30.10 -8.80
CA TRP A 195 15.50 -29.68 -10.12
C TRP A 195 15.73 -30.83 -11.13
N PRO A 196 16.26 -32.03 -10.78
CA PRO A 196 16.55 -33.05 -11.79
C PRO A 196 15.29 -33.52 -12.50
N ARG A 197 14.20 -33.64 -11.74
CA ARG A 197 12.88 -34.01 -12.26
C ARG A 197 12.34 -32.93 -13.19
N ILE A 198 12.48 -31.66 -12.81
CA ILE A 198 12.03 -30.52 -13.62
C ILE A 198 12.82 -30.42 -14.92
N VAL A 199 14.14 -30.52 -14.87
CA VAL A 199 15.01 -30.44 -16.06
C VAL A 199 14.73 -31.61 -17.01
N LEU A 200 14.63 -32.84 -16.50
CA LEU A 200 14.28 -34.01 -17.32
C LEU A 200 12.94 -33.81 -18.03
N ARG A 201 11.93 -33.31 -17.31
CA ARG A 201 10.61 -33.00 -17.87
C ARG A 201 10.69 -31.97 -19.00
N GLU A 202 11.42 -30.88 -18.80
CA GLU A 202 11.56 -29.86 -19.84
C GLU A 202 12.33 -30.39 -21.05
N TYR A 203 13.39 -31.18 -20.83
CA TYR A 203 14.09 -31.87 -21.92
C TYR A 203 13.18 -32.82 -22.68
N ALA A 204 12.36 -33.58 -21.98
CA ALA A 204 11.39 -34.49 -22.58
C ALA A 204 10.33 -33.76 -23.42
N ARG A 205 9.83 -32.60 -22.96
CA ARG A 205 8.90 -31.76 -23.75
C ARG A 205 9.55 -31.16 -24.98
N LEU A 206 10.80 -30.69 -24.86
CA LEU A 206 11.58 -30.18 -25.99
C LEU A 206 11.82 -31.30 -27.01
N HIS A 207 12.21 -32.49 -26.57
CA HIS A 207 12.35 -33.67 -27.43
C HIS A 207 11.04 -34.00 -28.14
N LEU A 208 9.91 -34.02 -27.42
CA LEU A 208 8.59 -34.24 -28.01
C LEU A 208 8.26 -33.18 -29.07
N LEU A 209 8.59 -31.91 -28.82
CA LEU A 209 8.39 -30.80 -29.77
C LEU A 209 9.22 -31.00 -31.05
N ILE A 210 10.47 -31.43 -30.90
CA ILE A 210 11.39 -31.73 -32.01
C ILE A 210 10.84 -32.90 -32.83
N ALA A 211 10.43 -33.99 -32.17
CA ALA A 211 9.85 -35.16 -32.82
C ALA A 211 8.58 -34.82 -33.60
N ALA A 212 7.73 -33.96 -33.05
CA ALA A 212 6.52 -33.48 -33.71
C ALA A 212 6.83 -32.56 -34.91
N HIS A 213 7.81 -31.66 -34.78
CA HIS A 213 8.25 -30.79 -35.88
C HIS A 213 8.84 -31.56 -37.06
N ARG A 214 9.57 -32.66 -36.82
CA ARG A 214 10.06 -33.53 -37.89
C ARG A 214 8.94 -34.12 -38.75
N ARG A 215 7.77 -34.34 -38.15
CA ARG A 215 6.58 -34.93 -38.77
C ARG A 215 5.49 -33.90 -39.05
N LEU A 216 5.83 -32.61 -39.10
CA LEU A 216 4.84 -31.52 -39.12
C LEU A 216 3.82 -31.64 -40.26
N ASP A 217 4.22 -32.16 -41.42
CA ASP A 217 3.35 -32.32 -42.60
C ASP A 217 2.42 -33.54 -42.52
N GLU A 218 2.65 -34.45 -41.57
CA GLU A 218 1.81 -35.64 -41.31
C GLU A 218 0.75 -35.38 -40.23
N LEU A 219 0.87 -34.26 -39.50
CA LEU A 219 0.02 -33.95 -38.35
C LEU A 219 -1.18 -33.10 -38.78
N PRO A 220 -2.31 -33.18 -38.04
CA PRO A 220 -3.46 -32.30 -38.30
C PRO A 220 -3.06 -30.82 -38.26
N ASP A 221 -3.64 -30.01 -39.15
CA ASP A 221 -3.25 -28.59 -39.31
C ASP A 221 -3.30 -27.79 -38.00
N ALA A 222 -4.30 -28.04 -37.16
CA ALA A 222 -4.46 -27.41 -35.86
C ALA A 222 -3.29 -27.74 -34.90
N LEU A 223 -2.85 -29.00 -34.87
CA LEU A 223 -1.67 -29.42 -34.10
C LEU A 223 -0.38 -28.87 -34.70
N GLY A 224 -0.29 -28.84 -36.03
CA GLY A 224 0.81 -28.19 -36.73
C GLY A 224 0.95 -26.70 -36.39
N ALA A 225 -0.18 -25.99 -36.23
CA ALA A 225 -0.18 -24.60 -35.77
C ALA A 225 0.30 -24.48 -34.31
N SER A 226 -0.18 -25.34 -33.40
CA SER A 226 0.31 -25.41 -32.02
C SER A 226 1.83 -25.60 -31.96
N ILE A 227 2.37 -26.56 -32.72
CA ILE A 227 3.83 -26.84 -32.76
C ILE A 227 4.61 -25.59 -33.21
N ARG A 228 4.14 -24.91 -34.27
CA ARG A 228 4.76 -23.67 -34.74
C ARG A 228 4.74 -22.59 -33.66
N THR A 229 3.63 -22.45 -32.92
CA THR A 229 3.54 -21.50 -31.80
C THR A 229 4.52 -21.84 -30.68
N HIS A 230 4.62 -23.10 -30.26
CA HIS A 230 5.55 -23.53 -29.19
C HIS A 230 7.02 -23.42 -29.59
N ILE A 231 7.35 -23.46 -30.89
CA ILE A 231 8.71 -23.16 -31.39
C ILE A 231 8.98 -21.65 -31.46
N GLY A 232 7.94 -20.84 -31.63
CA GLY A 232 8.03 -19.37 -31.74
C GLY A 232 8.00 -18.85 -33.19
N TYR A 233 7.27 -19.53 -34.08
CA TYR A 233 6.94 -18.97 -35.38
C TYR A 233 6.00 -17.76 -35.18
N PRO A 234 6.25 -16.63 -35.83
CA PRO A 234 5.39 -15.46 -35.74
C PRO A 234 4.12 -15.70 -36.51
N THR A 235 3.00 -15.41 -35.86
CA THR A 235 1.69 -15.29 -36.51
C THR A 235 1.30 -13.81 -36.45
N SER A 236 1.13 -13.18 -37.62
CA SER A 236 0.81 -11.76 -37.66
C SER A 236 -0.63 -11.51 -37.21
N ALA A 237 -0.88 -10.32 -36.64
CA ALA A 237 -2.21 -9.97 -36.19
C ALA A 237 -3.21 -9.89 -37.36
N GLU A 238 -2.76 -9.50 -38.56
CA GLU A 238 -3.58 -9.50 -39.76
C GLU A 238 -4.00 -10.92 -40.17
N ALA A 239 -3.09 -11.89 -40.11
CA ALA A 239 -3.40 -13.28 -40.43
C ALA A 239 -4.45 -13.85 -39.47
N VAL A 240 -4.33 -13.54 -38.17
CA VAL A 240 -5.33 -13.96 -37.17
C VAL A 240 -6.67 -13.24 -37.42
N ARG A 241 -6.69 -11.95 -37.74
CA ARG A 241 -7.94 -11.23 -38.06
C ARG A 241 -8.63 -11.74 -39.32
N ALA A 242 -7.90 -12.41 -40.22
CA ALA A 242 -8.48 -13.05 -41.39
C ALA A 242 -9.15 -14.41 -41.06
N GLU A 243 -8.86 -15.00 -39.90
CA GLU A 243 -9.58 -16.17 -39.41
C GLU A 243 -11.04 -15.82 -39.10
N ALA A 244 -11.94 -16.81 -39.21
CA ALA A 244 -13.36 -16.62 -38.98
C ALA A 244 -13.63 -16.02 -37.57
N PRO A 245 -14.30 -14.86 -37.47
CA PRO A 245 -14.61 -14.27 -36.18
C PRO A 245 -15.63 -15.11 -35.42
N LEU A 246 -15.44 -15.22 -34.10
CA LEU A 246 -16.46 -15.71 -33.19
C LEU A 246 -17.12 -14.52 -32.50
N ARG A 247 -18.39 -14.26 -32.83
CA ARG A 247 -19.21 -13.28 -32.11
C ARG A 247 -19.76 -13.88 -30.84
N ASP A 248 -19.58 -13.19 -29.72
CA ASP A 248 -20.24 -13.51 -28.46
C ASP A 248 -20.31 -12.25 -27.58
N ARG A 249 -21.00 -12.36 -26.44
CA ARG A 249 -20.89 -11.42 -25.32
C ARG A 249 -19.76 -11.91 -24.42
N TRP A 250 -18.60 -11.27 -24.56
CA TRP A 250 -17.37 -11.66 -23.87
C TRP A 250 -17.32 -11.03 -22.49
N MET A 251 -17.41 -11.86 -21.45
CA MET A 251 -17.29 -11.45 -20.05
C MET A 251 -15.82 -11.42 -19.65
N VAL A 252 -15.34 -10.30 -19.11
CA VAL A 252 -13.99 -10.18 -18.57
C VAL A 252 -13.95 -10.77 -17.17
N LEU A 253 -13.36 -11.96 -17.05
CA LEU A 253 -13.26 -12.73 -15.81
C LEU A 253 -11.91 -12.59 -15.12
N GLY A 254 -10.99 -11.77 -15.63
CA GLY A 254 -9.69 -11.64 -14.98
C GLY A 254 -8.67 -10.90 -15.82
N SER A 255 -7.74 -10.25 -15.14
CA SER A 255 -6.56 -9.64 -15.76
C SER A 255 -5.37 -9.83 -14.82
N ARG A 256 -4.19 -10.16 -15.38
CA ARG A 256 -2.95 -10.28 -14.61
C ARG A 256 -1.82 -9.66 -15.42
N THR A 257 -1.09 -8.75 -14.77
CA THR A 257 0.10 -8.12 -15.34
C THR A 257 1.35 -8.68 -14.69
N THR A 258 2.31 -9.10 -15.50
CA THR A 258 3.63 -9.55 -15.06
C THR A 258 4.71 -8.67 -15.68
N GLU A 259 5.82 -8.45 -14.97
CA GLU A 259 6.98 -7.71 -15.48
C GLU A 259 8.19 -8.63 -15.56
N GLU A 260 8.89 -8.62 -16.70
CA GLU A 260 10.18 -9.29 -16.90
C GLU A 260 11.10 -8.38 -17.72
N GLU A 261 12.26 -7.97 -17.17
CA GLU A 261 13.24 -7.09 -17.85
C GLU A 261 12.63 -5.82 -18.50
N ARG A 262 11.74 -5.13 -17.77
CA ARG A 262 10.96 -3.96 -18.25
C ARG A 262 9.92 -4.27 -19.33
N LEU A 263 9.69 -5.53 -19.67
CA LEU A 263 8.56 -5.98 -20.49
C LEU A 263 7.38 -6.32 -19.59
N TYR A 264 6.34 -5.50 -19.64
CA TYR A 264 5.07 -5.75 -18.99
C TYR A 264 4.18 -6.58 -19.92
N THR A 265 3.69 -7.71 -19.43
CA THR A 265 2.75 -8.56 -20.15
C THR A 265 1.44 -8.61 -19.39
N ARG A 266 0.34 -8.21 -20.03
CA ARG A 266 -1.02 -8.32 -19.50
C ARG A 266 -1.73 -9.50 -20.14
N ARG A 267 -2.20 -10.43 -19.32
CA ARG A 267 -3.08 -11.52 -19.71
C ARG A 267 -4.50 -11.17 -19.27
N THR A 268 -5.45 -11.20 -20.20
CA THR A 268 -6.87 -10.96 -19.90
C THR A 268 -7.69 -12.17 -20.28
N TRP A 269 -8.41 -12.73 -19.32
CA TRP A 269 -9.25 -13.91 -19.50
C TRP A 269 -10.68 -13.49 -19.78
N LEU A 270 -11.21 -14.01 -20.88
CA LEU A 270 -12.56 -13.76 -21.36
C LEU A 270 -13.34 -15.07 -21.43
N TYR A 271 -14.62 -15.00 -21.11
CA TYR A 271 -15.53 -16.13 -21.26
C TYR A 271 -16.77 -15.73 -22.05
N GLY A 272 -17.03 -16.46 -23.12
CA GLY A 272 -18.18 -16.24 -23.99
C GLY A 272 -19.47 -16.63 -23.27
N ARG A 273 -20.38 -15.67 -23.07
CA ARG A 273 -21.63 -15.88 -22.33
C ARG A 273 -22.55 -16.90 -22.98
N ASN A 274 -22.56 -16.97 -24.32
CA ASN A 274 -23.43 -17.89 -25.06
C ASN A 274 -22.69 -19.13 -25.55
N THR A 275 -21.42 -18.97 -25.95
CA THR A 275 -20.61 -20.07 -26.50
C THR A 275 -19.93 -20.92 -25.44
N HIS A 276 -19.89 -20.46 -24.18
CA HIS A 276 -19.18 -21.11 -23.08
C HIS A 276 -17.69 -21.35 -23.38
N ARG A 277 -17.11 -20.51 -24.24
CA ARG A 277 -15.75 -20.65 -24.74
C ARG A 277 -14.81 -19.68 -24.03
N TRP A 278 -13.64 -20.17 -23.66
CA TRP A 278 -12.56 -19.32 -23.16
C TRP A 278 -11.83 -18.59 -24.28
N ALA A 279 -11.38 -17.37 -23.98
CA ALA A 279 -10.40 -16.63 -24.76
C ALA A 279 -9.38 -15.96 -23.85
N LEU A 280 -8.14 -15.90 -24.31
CA LEU A 280 -7.03 -15.24 -23.63
C LEU A 280 -6.45 -14.16 -24.55
N LEU A 281 -6.49 -12.91 -24.09
CA LEU A 281 -5.77 -11.81 -24.71
C LEU A 281 -4.40 -11.67 -24.04
N VAL A 282 -3.37 -11.41 -24.83
CA VAL A 282 -2.00 -11.22 -24.34
C VAL A 282 -1.43 -9.95 -24.96
N ASP A 283 -1.28 -8.92 -24.13
CA ASP A 283 -0.72 -7.63 -24.50
C ASP A 283 0.70 -7.49 -23.93
N HIS A 284 1.57 -6.79 -24.65
CA HIS A 284 2.93 -6.52 -24.22
C HIS A 284 3.24 -5.02 -24.32
N CYS A 285 3.86 -4.45 -23.30
CA CYS A 285 4.35 -3.07 -23.28
C CYS A 285 5.76 -3.01 -22.68
N PHE A 286 6.64 -2.17 -23.25
CA PHE A 286 8.01 -2.02 -22.77
C PHE A 286 8.17 -0.70 -22.00
N GLY A 287 8.85 -0.75 -20.86
CA GLY A 287 9.22 0.39 -20.03
C GLY A 287 8.15 0.83 -19.02
N SER A 288 6.86 0.63 -19.30
CA SER A 288 5.75 0.92 -18.36
C SER A 288 4.53 0.03 -18.64
N PRO A 289 3.64 -0.21 -17.66
CA PRO A 289 2.42 -1.01 -17.82
C PRO A 289 1.27 -0.22 -18.50
N GLY A 290 1.55 0.52 -19.57
CA GLY A 290 0.55 1.22 -20.36
C GLY A 290 -0.03 0.32 -21.45
N PHE A 291 -1.22 -0.22 -21.24
CA PHE A 291 -1.88 -1.12 -22.20
C PHE A 291 -3.06 -0.43 -22.90
N PRO A 292 -3.43 -0.85 -24.13
CA PRO A 292 -4.64 -0.35 -24.80
C PRO A 292 -5.91 -0.61 -23.99
N ASN A 293 -6.84 0.34 -24.03
CA ASN A 293 -8.15 0.29 -23.35
C ASN A 293 -9.27 -0.30 -24.23
N ASP A 294 -8.91 -1.15 -25.20
CA ASP A 294 -9.87 -1.71 -26.16
C ASP A 294 -10.75 -2.82 -25.54
N VAL A 295 -10.29 -3.39 -24.43
CA VAL A 295 -10.92 -4.50 -23.70
C VAL A 295 -11.77 -3.94 -22.55
N PRO A 296 -12.98 -4.48 -22.29
CA PRO A 296 -13.80 -4.05 -21.16
C PRO A 296 -13.06 -4.18 -19.82
N ALA A 297 -13.48 -3.41 -18.81
CA ALA A 297 -12.97 -3.56 -17.45
C ALA A 297 -13.37 -4.91 -16.84
N LEU A 298 -12.67 -5.32 -15.78
CA LEU A 298 -13.05 -6.50 -14.99
C LEU A 298 -14.52 -6.39 -14.50
N GLY A 299 -15.31 -7.45 -14.67
CA GLY A 299 -16.74 -7.44 -14.33
C GLY A 299 -17.65 -6.81 -15.39
N ALA A 300 -17.09 -6.29 -16.48
CA ALA A 300 -17.85 -5.86 -17.65
C ALA A 300 -17.80 -6.92 -18.77
N MET A 301 -18.79 -6.86 -19.64
CA MET A 301 -18.88 -7.64 -20.87
C MET A 301 -19.19 -6.76 -22.07
N ALA A 302 -18.77 -7.20 -23.25
CA ALA A 302 -19.09 -6.54 -24.52
C ALA A 302 -19.51 -7.56 -25.58
N ASP A 303 -20.47 -7.20 -26.42
CA ASP A 303 -20.75 -7.89 -27.67
C ASP A 303 -19.64 -7.55 -28.68
N ALA A 304 -18.84 -8.55 -29.05
CA ALA A 304 -17.70 -8.35 -29.94
C ALA A 304 -17.33 -9.63 -30.70
N HIS A 305 -16.62 -9.43 -31.82
CA HIS A 305 -15.89 -10.47 -32.52
C HIS A 305 -14.55 -10.73 -31.83
N LEU A 306 -14.21 -12.00 -31.61
CA LEU A 306 -12.86 -12.45 -31.32
C LEU A 306 -12.32 -13.32 -32.45
N HIS A 307 -11.05 -13.17 -32.77
CA HIS A 307 -10.35 -14.00 -33.75
C HIS A 307 -9.31 -14.86 -33.03
N TYR A 308 -9.44 -16.18 -33.11
CA TYR A 308 -8.55 -17.10 -32.41
C TYR A 308 -7.27 -17.36 -33.21
N TYR A 309 -6.14 -17.45 -32.51
CA TYR A 309 -4.93 -17.98 -33.11
C TYR A 309 -5.15 -19.47 -33.44
N PRO A 310 -4.78 -19.92 -34.65
CA PRO A 310 -4.85 -21.34 -35.00
C PRO A 310 -4.02 -22.20 -34.03
N ALA A 311 -4.65 -23.22 -33.44
CA ALA A 311 -4.04 -24.16 -32.50
C ALA A 311 -4.92 -25.41 -32.35
N ALA A 312 -4.39 -26.51 -31.82
CA ALA A 312 -5.16 -27.71 -31.51
C ALA A 312 -6.13 -27.51 -30.32
N ALA A 313 -5.76 -26.64 -29.38
CA ALA A 313 -6.60 -26.16 -28.30
C ALA A 313 -6.65 -24.61 -28.33
N PRO A 314 -7.47 -24.00 -29.23
CA PRO A 314 -7.47 -22.55 -29.42
C PRO A 314 -7.95 -21.82 -28.18
N LEU A 315 -7.04 -21.05 -27.58
CA LEU A 315 -7.30 -20.21 -26.40
C LEU A 315 -6.90 -18.74 -26.64
N ARG A 316 -5.72 -18.50 -27.20
CA ARG A 316 -5.26 -17.14 -27.49
C ARG A 316 -6.11 -16.51 -28.60
N ALA A 317 -6.54 -15.28 -28.41
CA ALA A 317 -7.36 -14.54 -29.38
C ALA A 317 -6.91 -13.09 -29.53
N LEU A 318 -7.41 -12.44 -30.58
CA LEU A 318 -7.36 -11.00 -30.78
C LEU A 318 -8.76 -10.40 -30.67
N TRP A 319 -8.82 -9.21 -30.06
CA TRP A 319 -10.02 -8.40 -30.06
C TRP A 319 -10.34 -7.89 -31.46
N GLY A 320 -11.58 -8.08 -31.89
CA GLY A 320 -12.09 -7.67 -33.20
C GLY A 320 -13.09 -6.52 -33.10
N GLU A 321 -14.04 -6.52 -34.01
CA GLU A 321 -15.11 -5.51 -34.08
C GLU A 321 -16.04 -5.60 -32.86
N ARG A 322 -16.40 -4.43 -32.31
CA ARG A 322 -17.26 -4.28 -31.14
C ARG A 322 -18.66 -3.82 -31.57
N HIS A 323 -19.68 -4.47 -31.04
CA HIS A 323 -21.09 -4.31 -31.41
C HIS A 323 -21.94 -3.76 -30.26
N GLY A 324 -21.45 -2.75 -29.54
CA GLY A 324 -22.17 -2.13 -28.42
C GLY A 324 -21.26 -1.47 -27.39
N THR A 325 -21.89 -0.95 -26.34
CA THR A 325 -21.19 -0.41 -25.16
C THR A 325 -20.89 -1.52 -24.15
N ASP A 326 -19.93 -1.28 -23.26
CA ASP A 326 -19.67 -2.16 -22.13
C ASP A 326 -20.85 -2.20 -21.17
N GLU A 327 -21.19 -3.40 -20.68
CA GLU A 327 -22.25 -3.62 -19.70
C GLU A 327 -21.70 -4.45 -18.53
N PRO A 328 -22.07 -4.14 -17.28
CA PRO A 328 -21.72 -5.02 -16.15
C PRO A 328 -22.47 -6.36 -16.25
N PHE A 329 -21.86 -7.44 -15.77
CA PHE A 329 -22.54 -8.72 -15.56
C PHE A 329 -22.50 -9.14 -14.10
N THR A 330 -23.57 -9.78 -13.64
CA THR A 330 -23.72 -10.27 -12.26
C THR A 330 -23.78 -11.79 -12.16
N THR A 331 -23.75 -12.49 -13.30
CA THR A 331 -23.88 -13.95 -13.40
C THR A 331 -23.00 -14.49 -14.52
N VAL A 332 -22.49 -15.72 -14.35
CA VAL A 332 -21.74 -16.44 -15.38
C VAL A 332 -22.52 -17.70 -15.77
N PRO A 333 -23.16 -17.74 -16.95
CA PRO A 333 -23.91 -18.92 -17.41
C PRO A 333 -23.00 -20.14 -17.62
N GLY A 334 -23.52 -21.33 -17.36
CA GLY A 334 -22.76 -22.59 -17.50
C GLY A 334 -21.81 -22.88 -16.34
N ALA A 335 -21.84 -22.07 -15.28
CA ALA A 335 -21.11 -22.29 -14.04
C ALA A 335 -21.76 -23.41 -13.18
N SER A 336 -22.10 -24.55 -13.78
CA SER A 336 -22.54 -25.76 -13.05
C SER A 336 -21.48 -26.88 -13.11
N GLY A 337 -20.25 -26.53 -13.49
CA GLY A 337 -19.13 -27.46 -13.60
C GLY A 337 -18.58 -27.84 -12.24
N THR A 338 -18.22 -29.11 -12.06
CA THR A 338 -17.48 -29.59 -10.88
C THR A 338 -15.99 -29.45 -11.10
N ILE A 339 -15.21 -29.57 -10.02
CA ILE A 339 -13.74 -29.69 -10.11
C ILE A 339 -13.34 -30.81 -11.09
N ALA A 340 -14.03 -31.94 -11.05
CA ALA A 340 -13.78 -33.06 -11.96
C ALA A 340 -13.99 -32.68 -13.44
N ALA A 341 -15.04 -31.93 -13.75
CA ALA A 341 -15.30 -31.47 -15.12
C ALA A 341 -14.22 -30.48 -15.61
N ALA A 342 -13.71 -29.63 -14.72
CA ALA A 342 -12.60 -28.72 -15.03
C ALA A 342 -11.29 -29.49 -15.32
N LEU A 343 -10.97 -30.51 -14.52
CA LEU A 343 -9.82 -31.40 -14.75
C LEU A 343 -9.96 -32.18 -16.05
N GLU A 344 -11.15 -32.67 -16.38
CA GLU A 344 -11.42 -33.36 -17.65
C GLU A 344 -11.28 -32.41 -18.85
N ALA A 345 -11.75 -31.16 -18.74
CA ALA A 345 -11.55 -30.14 -19.77
C ALA A 345 -10.05 -29.84 -19.98
N HIS A 346 -9.28 -29.75 -18.89
CA HIS A 346 -7.82 -29.61 -18.96
C HIS A 346 -7.17 -30.83 -19.64
N ALA A 347 -7.55 -32.05 -19.25
CA ALA A 347 -7.02 -33.28 -19.82
C ALA A 347 -7.30 -33.39 -21.32
N ARG A 348 -8.49 -32.99 -21.78
CA ARG A 348 -8.85 -32.92 -23.21
C ARG A 348 -8.00 -31.89 -23.96
N ALA A 349 -7.83 -30.69 -23.39
CA ALA A 349 -6.99 -29.65 -23.98
C ALA A 349 -5.53 -30.10 -24.06
N LEU A 350 -5.01 -30.75 -23.02
CA LEU A 350 -3.66 -31.31 -22.96
C LEU A 350 -3.47 -32.46 -23.95
N GLY A 351 -4.49 -33.31 -24.14
CA GLY A 351 -4.48 -34.36 -25.15
C GLY A 351 -4.44 -33.82 -26.58
N ALA A 352 -5.06 -32.65 -26.83
CA ALA A 352 -4.98 -31.96 -28.11
C ALA A 352 -3.64 -31.22 -28.30
N ASP A 353 -3.10 -30.60 -27.25
CA ASP A 353 -1.83 -29.87 -27.25
C ASP A 353 -0.99 -30.23 -25.99
N PRO A 354 -0.03 -31.19 -26.11
CA PRO A 354 0.76 -31.67 -24.96
C PRO A 354 1.67 -30.63 -24.31
N TRP A 355 1.94 -29.51 -24.99
CA TRP A 355 2.89 -28.48 -24.54
C TRP A 355 2.22 -27.31 -23.81
N LEU A 356 0.90 -27.31 -23.67
CA LEU A 356 0.18 -26.32 -22.87
C LEU A 356 0.84 -26.14 -21.49
N ARG A 357 0.91 -24.91 -20.98
CA ARG A 357 1.53 -24.62 -19.67
C ARG A 357 0.49 -24.36 -18.57
N SER A 358 -0.64 -23.78 -18.95
CA SER A 358 -1.81 -23.58 -18.11
C SER A 358 -3.08 -23.74 -18.92
N TRP A 359 -4.22 -23.92 -18.24
CA TRP A 359 -5.53 -23.90 -18.85
C TRP A 359 -6.53 -23.18 -17.92
N PRO A 360 -7.36 -22.27 -18.43
CA PRO A 360 -8.31 -21.55 -17.60
C PRO A 360 -9.42 -22.46 -17.12
N VAL A 361 -9.84 -22.26 -15.88
CA VAL A 361 -10.93 -22.99 -15.22
C VAL A 361 -11.90 -22.00 -14.58
N LEU A 362 -13.18 -22.36 -14.66
CA LEU A 362 -14.26 -21.66 -13.97
C LEU A 362 -14.86 -22.66 -12.98
N LEU A 363 -14.70 -22.39 -11.70
CA LEU A 363 -15.13 -23.25 -10.61
C LEU A 363 -16.26 -22.57 -9.83
N PRO A 364 -17.53 -22.93 -10.09
CA PRO A 364 -18.67 -22.45 -9.30
C PRO A 364 -18.72 -23.08 -7.92
N GLU A 365 -19.36 -22.38 -6.97
CA GLU A 365 -19.71 -22.92 -5.65
C GLU A 365 -18.51 -23.58 -4.92
N VAL A 366 -17.32 -22.96 -5.02
CA VAL A 366 -16.11 -23.42 -4.31
C VAL A 366 -15.77 -22.52 -3.14
N THR A 367 -15.28 -23.11 -2.06
CA THR A 367 -14.84 -22.40 -0.86
C THR A 367 -13.31 -22.49 -0.73
N PRO A 368 -12.57 -21.38 -0.67
CA PRO A 368 -11.14 -21.38 -0.34
C PRO A 368 -10.94 -21.83 1.11
N VAL A 369 -9.99 -22.74 1.31
CA VAL A 369 -9.65 -23.32 2.61
C VAL A 369 -8.13 -23.28 2.78
N VAL A 370 -7.69 -22.97 3.99
CA VAL A 370 -6.29 -23.09 4.41
C VAL A 370 -6.24 -23.89 5.71
N ASP A 371 -5.47 -24.98 5.69
CA ASP A 371 -5.21 -25.84 6.84
C ASP A 371 -3.73 -26.27 6.85
N ASP A 372 -3.36 -27.23 7.71
CA ASP A 372 -1.98 -27.73 7.81
C ASP A 372 -1.48 -28.40 6.50
N SER A 373 -2.38 -28.83 5.61
CA SER A 373 -2.05 -29.41 4.30
C SER A 373 -1.81 -28.35 3.22
N GLY A 374 -2.15 -27.10 3.49
CA GLY A 374 -1.91 -25.95 2.60
C GLY A 374 -3.20 -25.34 2.06
N TRP A 375 -3.06 -24.61 0.95
CA TRP A 375 -4.16 -23.89 0.32
C TRP A 375 -4.93 -24.78 -0.65
N ARG A 376 -6.26 -24.79 -0.51
CA ARG A 376 -7.16 -25.56 -1.36
C ARG A 376 -8.40 -24.75 -1.73
N VAL A 377 -9.09 -25.14 -2.79
CA VAL A 377 -10.52 -24.85 -2.96
C VAL A 377 -11.31 -26.14 -2.87
N VAL A 378 -12.46 -26.10 -2.20
CA VAL A 378 -13.34 -27.24 -1.99
C VAL A 378 -14.71 -26.94 -2.57
N ASP A 379 -15.23 -27.81 -3.43
CA ASP A 379 -16.60 -27.67 -3.96
C ASP A 379 -17.64 -28.22 -2.98
N SER A 380 -18.93 -27.96 -3.26
CA SER A 380 -20.04 -28.43 -2.43
C SER A 380 -20.16 -29.96 -2.31
N GLY A 381 -19.51 -30.72 -3.20
CA GLY A 381 -19.42 -32.18 -3.16
C GLY A 381 -18.24 -32.70 -2.32
N GLY A 382 -17.43 -31.81 -1.76
CA GLY A 382 -16.23 -32.15 -0.99
C GLY A 382 -14.99 -32.45 -1.85
N ALA A 383 -15.09 -32.31 -3.17
CA ALA A 383 -13.92 -32.43 -4.04
C ALA A 383 -13.04 -31.20 -3.88
N ALA A 384 -11.72 -31.39 -3.90
CA ALA A 384 -10.77 -30.33 -3.62
C ALA A 384 -9.66 -30.23 -4.67
N LEU A 385 -9.17 -29.01 -4.89
CA LEU A 385 -7.98 -28.71 -5.68
C LEU A 385 -6.99 -27.88 -4.85
N ALA A 386 -5.74 -28.34 -4.80
CA ALA A 386 -4.65 -27.57 -4.23
C ALA A 386 -4.33 -26.34 -5.09
N LEU A 387 -4.03 -25.22 -4.42
CA LEU A 387 -3.50 -24.03 -5.08
C LEU A 387 -2.00 -24.16 -5.29
N ALA A 388 -1.48 -23.40 -6.27
CA ALA A 388 -0.05 -23.32 -6.51
C ALA A 388 0.69 -22.82 -5.24
N PRO A 389 1.78 -23.47 -4.80
CA PRO A 389 2.47 -23.11 -3.55
C PRO A 389 3.00 -21.68 -3.47
N SER A 390 3.16 -21.02 -4.63
CA SER A 390 3.62 -19.63 -4.71
C SER A 390 2.50 -18.60 -4.42
N GLU A 391 1.25 -19.03 -4.41
CA GLU A 391 0.08 -18.20 -4.16
C GLU A 391 -0.30 -18.22 -2.67
N GLN A 392 -0.59 -17.04 -2.09
CA GLN A 392 -1.14 -16.89 -0.74
C GLN A 392 -2.39 -16.01 -0.82
N PRO A 393 -3.53 -16.54 -1.26
CA PRO A 393 -4.68 -15.73 -1.62
C PRO A 393 -5.52 -15.35 -0.39
N TRP A 394 -4.92 -14.69 0.60
CA TRP A 394 -5.62 -14.17 1.78
C TRP A 394 -6.77 -13.24 1.41
N ARG A 395 -6.65 -12.50 0.30
CA ARG A 395 -7.72 -11.70 -0.27
C ARG A 395 -8.92 -12.55 -0.71
N LEU A 396 -8.70 -13.69 -1.36
CA LEU A 396 -9.75 -14.63 -1.74
C LEU A 396 -10.45 -15.20 -0.50
N LEU A 397 -9.67 -15.59 0.52
CA LEU A 397 -10.23 -16.10 1.78
C LEU A 397 -11.06 -15.04 2.51
N GLY A 398 -10.61 -13.79 2.52
CA GLY A 398 -11.38 -12.65 3.05
C GLY A 398 -12.68 -12.42 2.30
N ILE A 399 -12.63 -12.41 0.96
CA ILE A 399 -13.80 -12.25 0.07
C ILE A 399 -14.84 -13.36 0.28
N SER A 400 -14.40 -14.61 0.30
CA SER A 400 -15.29 -15.76 0.53
C SER A 400 -15.84 -15.76 1.94
N GLY A 401 -14.98 -15.54 2.92
CA GLY A 401 -15.39 -15.59 4.31
C GLY A 401 -15.90 -16.95 4.77
N GLY A 402 -15.51 -18.02 4.08
CA GLY A 402 -16.00 -19.38 4.27
C GLY A 402 -17.30 -19.69 3.53
N HIS A 403 -17.83 -18.77 2.72
CA HIS A 403 -18.96 -19.02 1.84
C HIS A 403 -18.48 -19.42 0.42
N PRO A 404 -19.28 -20.23 -0.31
CA PRO A 404 -18.98 -20.57 -1.69
C PRO A 404 -18.89 -19.34 -2.60
N VAL A 405 -17.95 -19.36 -3.54
CA VAL A 405 -17.74 -18.33 -4.57
C VAL A 405 -17.60 -18.97 -5.94
N THR A 406 -17.82 -18.19 -7.01
CA THR A 406 -17.44 -18.64 -8.36
C THR A 406 -16.04 -18.13 -8.68
N LEU A 407 -15.08 -19.04 -8.75
CA LEU A 407 -13.66 -18.75 -8.94
C LEU A 407 -13.23 -18.90 -10.41
N SER A 408 -12.61 -17.86 -10.96
CA SER A 408 -11.86 -17.90 -12.20
C SER A 408 -10.38 -18.06 -11.89
N ALA A 409 -9.74 -19.07 -12.48
CA ALA A 409 -8.35 -19.41 -12.20
C ALA A 409 -7.64 -20.03 -13.41
N ASP A 410 -6.32 -20.06 -13.39
CA ASP A 410 -5.50 -20.86 -14.31
C ASP A 410 -5.08 -22.15 -13.60
N TRP A 411 -5.40 -23.31 -14.16
CA TRP A 411 -4.85 -24.59 -13.72
C TRP A 411 -3.45 -24.77 -14.31
N THR A 412 -2.45 -24.97 -13.46
CA THR A 412 -1.05 -25.14 -13.84
C THR A 412 -0.51 -26.46 -13.31
N GLN A 413 0.71 -26.81 -13.71
CA GLN A 413 1.38 -27.99 -13.15
C GLN A 413 1.71 -27.85 -11.65
N GLU A 414 1.80 -26.64 -11.12
CA GLU A 414 2.05 -26.43 -9.68
C GLU A 414 0.76 -26.41 -8.86
N GLY A 415 -0.40 -26.34 -9.50
CA GLY A 415 -1.70 -26.23 -8.85
C GLY A 415 -2.54 -25.09 -9.42
N LEU A 416 -3.65 -24.82 -8.75
CA LEU A 416 -4.60 -23.79 -9.13
C LEU A 416 -4.06 -22.39 -8.83
N VAL A 417 -4.14 -21.48 -9.80
CA VAL A 417 -3.71 -20.08 -9.68
C VAL A 417 -4.94 -19.17 -9.77
N PRO A 418 -5.46 -18.66 -8.64
CA PRO A 418 -6.61 -17.75 -8.61
C PRO A 418 -6.40 -16.48 -9.43
N VAL A 419 -7.43 -16.02 -10.14
CA VAL A 419 -7.42 -14.77 -10.91
C VAL A 419 -8.50 -13.81 -10.44
N SER A 420 -9.76 -14.24 -10.40
CA SER A 420 -10.87 -13.43 -9.86
C SER A 420 -11.93 -14.30 -9.20
N ALA A 421 -12.78 -13.70 -8.36
CA ALA A 421 -13.95 -14.36 -7.80
C ALA A 421 -15.21 -13.52 -8.07
N LEU A 422 -16.29 -14.17 -8.51
CA LEU A 422 -17.62 -13.57 -8.56
C LEU A 422 -18.34 -13.88 -7.24
N VAL A 423 -18.70 -12.83 -6.51
CA VAL A 423 -19.40 -12.89 -5.21
C VAL A 423 -20.51 -11.84 -5.19
N ALA A 424 -21.72 -12.24 -4.83
CA ALA A 424 -22.89 -11.34 -4.74
C ALA A 424 -23.12 -10.47 -6.00
N GLY A 425 -22.78 -10.98 -7.19
CA GLY A 425 -22.91 -10.26 -8.45
C GLY A 425 -21.76 -9.32 -8.80
N GLU A 426 -20.70 -9.24 -7.99
CA GLU A 426 -19.50 -8.44 -8.25
C GLU A 426 -18.31 -9.34 -8.58
N VAL A 427 -17.56 -9.01 -9.64
CA VAL A 427 -16.29 -9.68 -9.97
C VAL A 427 -15.15 -8.95 -9.30
N LEU A 428 -14.51 -9.62 -8.35
CA LEU A 428 -13.41 -9.09 -7.56
C LEU A 428 -12.11 -9.72 -8.01
N ASP A 429 -11.10 -8.88 -8.25
CA ASP A 429 -9.73 -9.34 -8.44
C ASP A 429 -9.24 -10.00 -7.15
N VAL A 430 -8.72 -11.22 -7.27
CA VAL A 430 -8.18 -11.99 -6.13
C VAL A 430 -6.71 -12.32 -6.31
N THR A 431 -6.04 -11.71 -7.30
CA THR A 431 -4.60 -11.84 -7.46
C THR A 431 -3.92 -11.44 -6.15
N GLY A 432 -3.22 -12.42 -5.56
CA GLY A 432 -2.63 -12.30 -4.23
C GLY A 432 -1.21 -11.75 -4.25
N GLU A 433 -0.74 -11.36 -3.07
CA GLU A 433 0.67 -11.18 -2.78
C GLU A 433 1.40 -12.51 -2.97
N ARG A 434 2.45 -12.51 -3.80
CA ARG A 434 3.28 -13.72 -3.97
C ARG A 434 4.08 -13.95 -2.71
N ALA A 435 4.11 -15.19 -2.24
CA ALA A 435 5.07 -15.58 -1.21
C ALA A 435 6.50 -15.26 -1.71
N ALA A 436 7.34 -14.68 -0.85
CA ALA A 436 8.78 -14.85 -1.06
C ALA A 436 9.04 -16.36 -1.19
N PRO A 437 9.90 -16.81 -2.12
CA PRO A 437 10.16 -18.23 -2.33
C PRO A 437 10.76 -18.80 -1.04
N ARG A 438 9.90 -19.28 -0.15
CA ARG A 438 10.27 -20.12 0.96
C ARG A 438 10.62 -21.45 0.31
N GLY A 439 11.78 -22.00 0.66
CA GLY A 439 12.09 -23.39 0.39
C GLY A 439 11.10 -24.27 1.15
N THR A 440 9.85 -24.34 0.70
CA THR A 440 8.86 -25.25 1.24
C THR A 440 9.21 -26.61 0.68
N ASN A 441 9.85 -27.41 1.52
CA ASN A 441 9.81 -28.86 1.46
C ASN A 441 8.34 -29.32 1.56
N SER A 442 7.54 -29.12 0.52
CA SER A 442 6.44 -30.05 0.23
C SER A 442 7.00 -31.14 -0.68
N GLY A 443 8.01 -31.83 -0.15
CA GLY A 443 8.29 -33.18 -0.55
C GLY A 443 7.12 -34.03 -0.08
N ALA A 444 6.02 -34.02 -0.84
CA ALA A 444 5.27 -35.24 -1.04
C ALA A 444 6.26 -36.18 -1.73
N ALA A 445 7.10 -36.80 -0.92
CA ALA A 445 7.91 -37.92 -1.31
C ALA A 445 6.92 -38.99 -1.76
N VAL A 446 6.69 -39.05 -3.08
CA VAL A 446 6.38 -40.33 -3.70
C VAL A 446 7.65 -41.15 -3.52
N ALA A 447 7.76 -41.76 -2.33
CA ALA A 447 8.60 -42.91 -2.10
C ALA A 447 8.08 -44.00 -3.04
N GLY A 448 8.67 -44.04 -4.23
CA GLY A 448 8.16 -44.81 -5.36
C GLY A 448 9.26 -45.56 -6.08
N SER A 449 9.91 -46.49 -5.36
CA SER A 449 10.77 -47.57 -5.86
C SER A 449 12.02 -47.16 -6.67
N GLY A 450 13.02 -48.03 -6.69
CA GLY A 450 14.26 -47.84 -7.45
C GLY A 450 14.07 -47.94 -8.97
N ALA A 451 13.07 -47.26 -9.56
CA ALA A 451 12.70 -47.30 -10.98
C ALA A 451 12.29 -45.93 -11.55
N ASP A 452 12.68 -44.83 -10.91
CA ASP A 452 12.33 -43.49 -11.35
C ASP A 452 13.17 -43.03 -12.57
N PRO A 453 12.57 -42.64 -13.72
CA PRO A 453 13.22 -41.94 -14.83
C PRO A 453 14.18 -40.84 -14.41
N THR A 454 13.89 -40.13 -13.32
CA THR A 454 14.78 -39.07 -12.81
C THR A 454 16.08 -39.65 -12.25
N SER A 455 16.04 -40.81 -11.59
CA SER A 455 17.24 -41.53 -11.14
C SER A 455 18.09 -42.00 -12.33
N VAL A 456 17.45 -42.49 -13.39
CA VAL A 456 18.14 -42.88 -14.63
C VAL A 456 18.80 -41.66 -15.29
N ALA A 457 18.07 -40.55 -15.40
CA ALA A 457 18.59 -39.29 -15.96
C ALA A 457 19.75 -38.72 -15.15
N LEU A 458 19.72 -38.81 -13.83
CA LEU A 458 20.82 -38.34 -12.96
C LEU A 458 22.11 -39.15 -13.16
N LEU A 459 22.00 -40.48 -13.25
CA LEU A 459 23.14 -41.38 -13.42
C LEU A 459 23.66 -41.44 -14.85
N GLY A 460 22.78 -41.20 -15.83
CA GLY A 460 23.07 -41.31 -17.26
C GLY A 460 22.68 -42.65 -17.84
N THR A 461 22.09 -42.65 -19.04
CA THR A 461 21.65 -43.88 -19.70
C THR A 461 22.80 -44.80 -20.11
N ALA A 462 24.04 -44.30 -20.16
CA ALA A 462 25.24 -45.12 -20.35
C ALA A 462 25.54 -46.03 -19.14
N ARG A 463 25.09 -45.65 -17.93
CA ARG A 463 25.32 -46.42 -16.70
C ARG A 463 24.10 -47.23 -16.28
N ARG A 464 22.90 -46.79 -16.69
CA ARG A 464 21.64 -47.39 -16.30
C ARG A 464 20.61 -47.23 -17.41
N SER A 465 20.10 -48.33 -17.96
CA SER A 465 19.05 -48.26 -18.98
C SER A 465 17.69 -47.87 -18.36
N PRO A 466 16.85 -47.09 -19.06
CA PRO A 466 15.46 -46.89 -18.65
C PRO A 466 14.67 -48.20 -18.79
N ASP A 467 13.72 -48.43 -17.88
CA ASP A 467 12.83 -49.58 -17.89
C ASP A 467 11.36 -49.10 -17.92
N PRO A 468 10.77 -48.89 -19.13
CA PRO A 468 9.41 -48.38 -19.25
C PRO A 468 8.34 -49.31 -18.67
N ALA A 469 8.61 -50.60 -18.50
CA ALA A 469 7.66 -51.55 -17.93
C ALA A 469 7.36 -51.29 -16.44
N ARG A 470 8.19 -50.49 -15.77
CA ARG A 470 8.00 -50.06 -14.37
C ARG A 470 7.22 -48.75 -14.23
N LEU A 471 6.84 -48.11 -15.35
CA LEU A 471 5.99 -46.92 -15.34
C LEU A 471 4.53 -47.29 -15.08
N ALA A 472 3.68 -46.29 -14.79
CA ALA A 472 2.25 -46.51 -14.64
C ALA A 472 1.68 -47.26 -15.88
N PRO A 473 0.76 -48.23 -15.71
CA PRO A 473 0.35 -49.13 -16.80
C PRO A 473 -0.06 -48.44 -18.11
N PRO A 474 -0.80 -47.31 -18.11
CA PRO A 474 -1.13 -46.59 -19.34
C PRO A 474 0.12 -46.03 -20.06
N VAL A 475 1.09 -45.52 -19.28
CA VAL A 475 2.35 -44.98 -19.78
C VAL A 475 3.24 -46.10 -20.31
N ALA A 476 3.35 -47.21 -19.58
CA ALA A 476 4.13 -48.38 -20.00
C ALA A 476 3.61 -48.96 -21.32
N ALA A 477 2.29 -49.10 -21.47
CA ALA A 477 1.67 -49.60 -22.69
C ALA A 477 1.93 -48.71 -23.92
N ALA A 478 1.94 -47.37 -23.73
CA ALA A 478 2.31 -46.42 -24.77
C ALA A 478 3.81 -46.48 -25.09
N ALA A 479 4.66 -46.63 -24.06
CA ALA A 479 6.11 -46.62 -24.20
C ALA A 479 6.67 -47.85 -24.95
N VAL A 480 5.96 -48.99 -24.97
CA VAL A 480 6.34 -50.19 -25.74
C VAL A 480 6.47 -49.91 -27.26
N ARG A 481 5.83 -48.85 -27.77
CA ARG A 481 5.85 -48.47 -29.20
C ARG A 481 7.03 -47.57 -29.58
N LEU A 482 7.89 -47.23 -28.63
CA LEU A 482 8.96 -46.24 -28.77
C LEU A 482 10.30 -46.84 -29.23
N ARG A 483 11.26 -45.97 -29.58
CA ARG A 483 12.55 -46.35 -30.19
C ARG A 483 13.50 -47.05 -29.20
N THR A 484 14.51 -47.73 -29.74
CA THR A 484 15.45 -48.57 -28.97
C THR A 484 16.69 -47.84 -28.43
N ASP A 485 16.98 -46.60 -28.83
CA ASP A 485 18.10 -45.84 -28.23
C ASP A 485 17.77 -45.49 -26.77
N PRO A 486 18.62 -45.85 -25.78
CA PRO A 486 18.31 -45.64 -24.37
C PRO A 486 18.08 -44.19 -23.96
N ALA A 487 18.77 -43.22 -24.58
CA ALA A 487 18.61 -41.80 -24.25
C ALA A 487 17.27 -41.26 -24.77
N LEU A 488 16.91 -41.59 -26.01
CA LEU A 488 15.61 -41.23 -26.59
C LEU A 488 14.47 -41.93 -25.86
N LEU A 489 14.60 -43.23 -25.54
CA LEU A 489 13.61 -43.98 -24.80
C LEU A 489 13.31 -43.35 -23.43
N LEU A 490 14.33 -42.82 -22.75
CA LEU A 490 14.16 -42.09 -21.50
C LEU A 490 13.39 -40.77 -21.71
N LEU A 491 13.75 -39.96 -22.70
CA LEU A 491 13.10 -38.68 -22.99
C LEU A 491 11.63 -38.88 -23.42
N GLU A 492 11.37 -39.81 -24.33
CA GLU A 492 10.01 -40.13 -24.80
C GLU A 492 9.14 -40.71 -23.67
N SER A 493 9.70 -41.61 -22.84
CA SER A 493 9.01 -42.14 -21.66
C SER A 493 8.72 -41.06 -20.62
N ALA A 494 9.65 -40.12 -20.40
CA ALA A 494 9.45 -39.00 -19.51
C ALA A 494 8.39 -38.01 -20.05
N ALA A 495 8.29 -37.83 -21.36
CA ALA A 495 7.25 -37.00 -21.98
C ALA A 495 5.85 -37.61 -21.83
N LEU A 496 5.72 -38.93 -22.06
CA LEU A 496 4.48 -39.65 -21.81
C LEU A 496 4.06 -39.61 -20.34
N ARG A 497 5.03 -39.81 -19.43
CA ARG A 497 4.80 -39.70 -17.99
C ARG A 497 4.35 -38.29 -17.60
N ASP A 498 5.00 -37.24 -18.10
CA ASP A 498 4.60 -35.85 -17.82
C ASP A 498 3.18 -35.55 -18.30
N ALA A 499 2.83 -35.97 -19.52
CA ALA A 499 1.47 -35.79 -20.04
C ALA A 499 0.43 -36.53 -19.17
N PHE A 500 0.74 -37.76 -18.75
CA PHE A 500 -0.12 -38.55 -17.87
C PHE A 500 -0.28 -37.91 -16.49
N GLU A 501 0.81 -37.49 -15.84
CA GLU A 501 0.78 -36.86 -14.51
C GLU A 501 0.02 -35.53 -14.51
N ARG A 502 -0.01 -34.81 -15.64
CA ARG A 502 -0.70 -33.51 -15.76
C ARG A 502 -2.17 -33.63 -16.15
N GLY A 503 -2.51 -34.61 -16.98
CA GLY A 503 -3.89 -34.86 -17.42
C GLY A 503 -4.67 -35.79 -16.49
N GLY A 504 -3.97 -36.67 -15.77
CA GLY A 504 -4.55 -37.69 -14.89
C GLY A 504 -4.61 -37.27 -13.41
N VAL A 505 -4.75 -35.97 -13.13
CA VAL A 505 -4.85 -35.46 -11.76
C VAL A 505 -6.25 -35.79 -11.22
N PRO A 506 -6.39 -36.57 -10.13
CA PRO A 506 -7.66 -36.74 -9.45
C PRO A 506 -7.98 -35.53 -8.57
N ALA A 507 -9.27 -35.28 -8.32
CA ALA A 507 -9.66 -34.35 -7.28
C ALA A 507 -9.33 -34.95 -5.90
N GLU A 508 -8.84 -34.10 -5.00
CA GLU A 508 -8.65 -34.46 -3.59
C GLU A 508 -9.99 -34.38 -2.85
N SER A 509 -10.00 -34.70 -1.56
CA SER A 509 -11.14 -34.45 -0.68
C SER A 509 -10.77 -33.44 0.39
N GLY A 510 -11.71 -32.55 0.74
CA GLY A 510 -11.49 -31.54 1.77
C GLY A 510 -12.77 -31.15 2.49
N ASP A 511 -12.61 -30.66 3.71
CA ASP A 511 -13.70 -30.15 4.53
C ASP A 511 -13.85 -28.64 4.39
N ILE A 512 -15.09 -28.16 4.43
CA ILE A 512 -15.42 -26.74 4.39
C ILE A 512 -15.51 -26.22 5.85
N PRO A 513 -14.73 -25.20 6.23
CA PRO A 513 -14.77 -24.65 7.59
C PRO A 513 -16.05 -23.85 7.84
N GLU A 514 -16.36 -23.62 9.13
CA GLU A 514 -17.47 -22.72 9.49
C GLU A 514 -17.25 -21.30 8.92
N PRO A 515 -18.26 -20.73 8.23
CA PRO A 515 -18.18 -19.41 7.65
C PRO A 515 -18.16 -18.31 8.73
N ALA A 516 -17.64 -17.13 8.38
CA ALA A 516 -17.68 -16.01 9.33
C ALA A 516 -19.11 -15.53 9.55
N LEU A 517 -19.38 -15.11 10.78
CA LEU A 517 -20.64 -14.47 11.14
C LEU A 517 -20.81 -13.14 10.40
N GLY A 518 -22.05 -12.83 10.04
CA GLY A 518 -22.41 -11.54 9.46
C GLY A 518 -22.09 -10.38 10.42
N ASP A 519 -21.66 -9.26 9.84
CA ASP A 519 -21.41 -8.00 10.55
C ASP A 519 -22.53 -7.00 10.18
N PRO A 520 -23.37 -6.59 11.16
CA PRO A 520 -24.55 -5.76 10.88
C PRO A 520 -24.22 -4.30 10.54
N ARG A 521 -23.01 -3.81 10.87
CA ARG A 521 -22.60 -2.40 10.68
C ARG A 521 -22.58 -2.00 9.21
N ARG A 522 -22.84 -0.74 8.85
CA ARG A 522 -22.89 -0.31 7.44
C ARG A 522 -21.54 -0.56 6.73
N ARG A 523 -21.57 -1.06 5.49
CA ARG A 523 -20.34 -1.23 4.68
C ARG A 523 -19.77 0.15 4.31
N LEU A 524 -18.46 0.33 4.47
CA LEU A 524 -17.73 1.52 4.03
C LEU A 524 -18.00 1.77 2.54
N PRO A 525 -18.35 3.01 2.12
CA PRO A 525 -18.56 3.35 0.72
C PRO A 525 -17.37 2.96 -0.16
N GLN A 526 -17.65 2.50 -1.39
CA GLN A 526 -16.63 1.95 -2.26
C GLN A 526 -15.51 2.97 -2.59
N ALA A 527 -15.86 4.24 -2.81
CA ALA A 527 -14.88 5.29 -3.09
C ALA A 527 -13.93 5.50 -1.89
N ALA A 528 -14.47 5.63 -0.67
CA ALA A 528 -13.69 5.72 0.55
C ALA A 528 -12.83 4.47 0.80
N ALA A 529 -13.32 3.27 0.46
CA ALA A 529 -12.55 2.04 0.57
C ALA A 529 -11.35 2.00 -0.38
N VAL A 530 -11.52 2.42 -1.64
CA VAL A 530 -10.41 2.56 -2.61
C VAL A 530 -9.40 3.58 -2.10
N ARG A 531 -9.87 4.74 -1.64
CA ARG A 531 -9.01 5.80 -1.10
C ARG A 531 -8.22 5.35 0.12
N LEU A 532 -8.87 4.66 1.08
CA LEU A 532 -8.18 4.10 2.25
C LEU A 532 -7.08 3.13 1.82
N ALA A 533 -7.35 2.25 0.85
CA ALA A 533 -6.35 1.30 0.35
C ALA A 533 -5.12 2.01 -0.28
N GLU A 534 -5.35 3.09 -1.02
CA GLU A 534 -4.26 3.93 -1.58
C GLU A 534 -3.47 4.63 -0.48
N MET A 535 -4.16 5.24 0.49
CA MET A 535 -3.53 5.94 1.61
C MET A 535 -2.70 5.02 2.51
N LEU A 536 -3.15 3.80 2.74
CA LEU A 536 -2.40 2.80 3.52
C LEU A 536 -1.12 2.40 2.79
N ARG A 537 -1.20 2.04 1.49
CA ARG A 537 -0.03 1.69 0.67
C ARG A 537 0.96 2.85 0.52
N GLY A 538 0.47 4.08 0.50
CA GLY A 538 1.28 5.29 0.36
C GLY A 538 1.74 5.92 1.68
N THR A 539 1.37 5.37 2.84
CA THR A 539 1.62 5.96 4.17
C THR A 539 1.21 7.44 4.24
N SER A 540 -0.03 7.73 3.85
CA SER A 540 -0.56 9.11 3.78
C SER A 540 -0.59 9.80 5.14
N ASN A 541 -0.23 11.09 5.17
CA ASN A 541 -0.36 11.95 6.35
C ASN A 541 -1.82 12.32 6.69
N PHE A 542 -2.78 11.97 5.82
CA PHE A 542 -4.21 12.26 6.00
C PHE A 542 -4.98 11.13 6.70
N LEU A 543 -4.30 10.01 7.03
CA LEU A 543 -4.91 8.90 7.78
C LEU A 543 -5.54 9.32 9.14
N PRO A 544 -4.93 10.20 9.96
CA PRO A 544 -5.57 10.67 11.20
C PRO A 544 -6.95 11.28 10.94
N GLU A 545 -6.99 12.30 10.07
CA GLU A 545 -8.24 13.00 9.74
C GLU A 545 -9.27 12.07 9.11
N TRP A 546 -8.83 11.13 8.27
CA TRP A 546 -9.72 10.14 7.68
C TRP A 546 -10.37 9.23 8.73
N PHE A 547 -9.59 8.72 9.69
CA PHE A 547 -10.11 7.86 10.75
C PHE A 547 -11.02 8.63 11.71
N ASP A 548 -10.66 9.86 12.08
CA ASP A 548 -11.48 10.73 12.92
C ASP A 548 -12.83 11.03 12.24
N ALA A 549 -12.83 11.29 10.92
CA ALA A 549 -14.05 11.53 10.15
C ALA A 549 -14.90 10.26 9.96
N ALA A 550 -14.27 9.08 9.87
CA ALA A 550 -14.96 7.81 9.70
C ALA A 550 -15.54 7.24 11.01
N GLU A 551 -14.96 7.60 12.17
CA GLU A 551 -15.32 7.05 13.49
C GLU A 551 -16.82 7.14 13.82
N PRO A 552 -17.51 8.29 13.62
CA PRO A 552 -18.92 8.43 13.98
C PRO A 552 -19.87 7.51 13.19
N HIS A 553 -19.42 6.99 12.04
CA HIS A 553 -20.24 6.15 11.17
C HIS A 553 -20.17 4.65 11.50
N ASP A 554 -19.15 4.25 12.28
CA ASP A 554 -18.88 2.86 12.67
C ASP A 554 -19.00 1.85 11.51
N TYR A 555 -18.32 2.15 10.40
CA TYR A 555 -18.35 1.29 9.21
C TYR A 555 -17.69 -0.08 9.43
N ARG A 556 -18.10 -1.07 8.63
CA ARG A 556 -17.32 -2.28 8.34
C ARG A 556 -16.64 -2.18 6.98
N ALA A 557 -15.43 -2.74 6.84
CA ALA A 557 -14.71 -2.79 5.58
C ALA A 557 -15.43 -3.68 4.55
N PRO A 558 -15.26 -3.41 3.24
CA PRO A 558 -15.49 -4.43 2.21
C PRO A 558 -14.61 -5.65 2.46
N ASP A 559 -15.13 -6.85 2.21
CA ASP A 559 -14.44 -8.12 2.50
C ASP A 559 -13.05 -8.22 1.84
N ALA A 560 -12.92 -7.66 0.62
CA ALA A 560 -11.66 -7.61 -0.13
C ALA A 560 -10.58 -6.72 0.50
N LEU A 561 -10.95 -5.82 1.42
CA LEU A 561 -10.05 -4.89 2.08
C LEU A 561 -9.51 -5.44 3.41
N CYS A 562 -10.19 -6.41 4.04
CA CYS A 562 -9.84 -6.94 5.35
C CYS A 562 -8.38 -7.42 5.46
N ALA A 563 -7.87 -8.14 4.44
CA ALA A 563 -6.48 -8.62 4.45
C ALA A 563 -5.46 -7.46 4.53
N LEU A 564 -5.67 -6.39 3.76
CA LEU A 564 -4.81 -5.20 3.76
C LEU A 564 -4.84 -4.47 5.13
N LEU A 565 -6.03 -4.38 5.74
CA LEU A 565 -6.20 -3.77 7.07
C LEU A 565 -5.45 -4.57 8.15
N LEU A 566 -5.54 -5.90 8.11
CA LEU A 566 -4.86 -6.80 9.04
C LEU A 566 -3.35 -6.73 8.89
N GLU A 567 -2.85 -6.68 7.66
CA GLU A 567 -1.43 -6.49 7.37
C GLU A 567 -0.92 -5.21 8.03
N HIS A 568 -1.60 -4.08 7.81
CA HIS A 568 -1.21 -2.79 8.40
C HIS A 568 -1.38 -2.77 9.93
N ALA A 569 -2.40 -3.44 10.48
CA ALA A 569 -2.61 -3.55 11.91
C ALA A 569 -1.53 -4.41 12.60
N SER A 570 -1.00 -5.42 11.90
CA SER A 570 0.08 -6.28 12.38
C SER A 570 1.43 -5.59 12.45
N GLY A 571 1.65 -4.56 11.63
CA GLY A 571 2.79 -3.66 11.78
C GLY A 571 2.69 -2.77 13.02
N SER A 572 3.76 -2.00 13.28
CA SER A 572 3.77 -0.94 14.32
C SER A 572 2.97 0.28 13.87
N SER A 573 1.67 0.10 13.61
CA SER A 573 0.77 1.16 13.18
C SER A 573 0.12 1.87 14.38
N PRO A 574 0.14 3.21 14.45
CA PRO A 574 -0.62 3.96 15.45
C PRO A 574 -2.15 3.78 15.26
N TRP A 575 -2.58 3.36 14.07
CA TRP A 575 -3.99 3.17 13.71
C TRP A 575 -4.51 1.76 13.98
N ARG A 576 -3.75 0.90 14.69
CA ARG A 576 -4.09 -0.52 14.90
C ARG A 576 -5.53 -0.71 15.36
N THR A 577 -5.98 0.05 16.36
CA THR A 577 -7.35 -0.07 16.89
C THR A 577 -8.40 0.28 15.84
N ALA A 578 -8.24 1.39 15.13
CA ALA A 578 -9.18 1.82 14.09
C ALA A 578 -9.23 0.82 12.91
N LEU A 579 -8.07 0.31 12.49
CA LEU A 579 -7.95 -0.71 11.43
C LEU A 579 -8.68 -2.01 11.81
N LEU A 580 -8.50 -2.50 13.04
CA LEU A 580 -9.16 -3.71 13.52
C LEU A 580 -10.66 -3.52 13.68
N ARG A 581 -11.12 -2.36 14.19
CA ARG A 581 -12.54 -2.03 14.26
C ARG A 581 -13.19 -2.04 12.89
N LEU A 582 -12.56 -1.42 11.89
CA LEU A 582 -13.05 -1.41 10.50
C LEU A 582 -13.03 -2.82 9.89
N ALA A 583 -12.01 -3.63 10.17
CA ALA A 583 -11.91 -5.01 9.66
C ALA A 583 -13.04 -5.91 10.18
N GLY A 584 -13.56 -5.66 11.38
CA GLY A 584 -14.80 -6.25 11.86
C GLY A 584 -14.76 -7.76 12.11
N ARG A 585 -15.95 -8.36 12.17
CA ARG A 585 -16.11 -9.82 12.38
C ARG A 585 -15.45 -10.62 11.24
N ARG A 586 -15.48 -10.10 10.01
CA ARG A 586 -14.78 -10.70 8.87
C ARG A 586 -13.27 -10.74 9.09
N GLY A 587 -12.69 -9.61 9.50
CA GLY A 587 -11.28 -9.51 9.83
C GLY A 587 -10.88 -10.44 10.97
N GLN A 588 -11.71 -10.55 12.01
CA GLN A 588 -11.45 -11.44 13.15
C GLN A 588 -11.41 -12.91 12.72
N TRP A 589 -12.40 -13.34 11.93
CA TRP A 589 -12.45 -14.70 11.38
C TRP A 589 -11.25 -15.01 10.47
N LEU A 590 -10.83 -14.04 9.66
CA LEU A 590 -9.67 -14.15 8.78
C LEU A 590 -8.36 -14.22 9.61
N ALA A 591 -8.23 -13.38 10.63
CA ALA A 591 -7.05 -13.32 11.48
C ALA A 591 -6.84 -14.61 12.29
N ALA A 592 -7.91 -15.27 12.73
CA ALA A 592 -7.83 -16.55 13.43
C ALA A 592 -7.13 -17.65 12.59
N ARG A 593 -7.15 -17.52 11.26
CA ARG A 593 -6.55 -18.48 10.31
C ARG A 593 -5.15 -18.09 9.84
N HIS A 594 -4.68 -16.89 10.18
CA HIS A 594 -3.37 -16.39 9.78
C HIS A 594 -2.37 -16.46 10.96
N PRO A 595 -1.21 -17.14 10.81
CA PRO A 595 -0.26 -17.31 11.90
C PRO A 595 0.24 -16.01 12.55
N GLN A 596 0.35 -14.92 11.79
CA GLN A 596 0.80 -13.62 12.31
C GLN A 596 -0.34 -12.75 12.84
N TRP A 597 -1.57 -12.95 12.36
CA TRP A 597 -2.70 -12.08 12.74
C TRP A 597 -3.47 -12.63 13.93
N ARG A 598 -3.37 -13.94 14.21
CA ARG A 598 -4.03 -14.58 15.36
C ARG A 598 -3.66 -13.98 16.72
N THR A 599 -2.53 -13.27 16.80
CA THR A 599 -2.05 -12.60 18.02
C THR A 599 -2.51 -11.15 18.14
N LEU A 600 -3.23 -10.63 17.14
CA LEU A 600 -3.76 -9.26 17.19
C LEU A 600 -4.80 -9.16 18.31
N SER A 601 -4.63 -8.15 19.16
CA SER A 601 -5.62 -7.81 20.17
C SER A 601 -6.74 -7.02 19.50
N TRP A 602 -7.90 -7.64 19.39
CA TRP A 602 -9.07 -7.00 18.81
C TRP A 602 -9.69 -6.01 19.82
N PRO A 603 -10.10 -4.81 19.40
CA PRO A 603 -11.06 -4.04 20.19
C PRO A 603 -12.34 -4.87 20.34
N ASP A 604 -13.05 -4.75 21.46
CA ASP A 604 -14.35 -5.40 21.62
C ASP A 604 -15.34 -4.79 20.62
N ILE A 605 -15.61 -5.52 19.52
CA ILE A 605 -16.47 -5.05 18.43
C ILE A 605 -17.95 -5.22 18.76
N ASP A 606 -18.32 -5.97 19.81
CA ASP A 606 -19.72 -6.19 20.19
C ASP A 606 -19.90 -6.63 21.66
N THR A 607 -18.92 -6.40 22.54
CA THR A 607 -19.05 -6.86 23.93
C THR A 607 -19.70 -5.75 24.75
N GLU A 608 -20.95 -5.97 25.16
CA GLU A 608 -21.52 -5.34 26.37
C GLU A 608 -20.44 -5.36 27.48
N LEU A 609 -20.47 -4.42 28.44
CA LEU A 609 -19.53 -4.47 29.57
C LEU A 609 -19.70 -5.81 30.31
N ASP A 610 -18.94 -6.80 29.89
CA ASP A 610 -19.01 -8.15 30.40
C ASP A 610 -18.29 -8.16 31.74
N GLU A 611 -19.03 -8.42 32.81
CA GLU A 611 -18.48 -8.50 34.16
C GLU A 611 -17.38 -9.57 34.26
N ASP A 612 -17.42 -10.62 33.42
CA ASP A 612 -16.36 -11.63 33.36
C ASP A 612 -15.02 -11.02 32.92
N THR A 613 -15.03 -9.97 32.09
CA THR A 613 -13.81 -9.24 31.72
C THR A 613 -13.20 -8.52 32.93
N TRP A 614 -14.02 -7.96 33.82
CA TRP A 614 -13.53 -7.32 35.04
C TRP A 614 -12.97 -8.33 36.05
N HIS A 615 -13.63 -9.48 36.19
CA HIS A 615 -13.27 -10.51 37.17
C HIS A 615 -12.12 -11.43 36.71
N PHE A 616 -12.06 -11.78 35.42
CA PHE A 616 -11.13 -12.79 34.88
C PHE A 616 -10.18 -12.24 33.81
N GLY A 617 -10.37 -11.01 33.33
CA GLY A 617 -9.54 -10.41 32.30
C GLY A 617 -8.11 -10.10 32.75
N GLY A 618 -7.19 -10.06 31.79
CA GLY A 618 -5.81 -9.61 32.02
C GLY A 618 -5.72 -8.10 32.36
N PRO A 619 -4.57 -7.61 32.83
CA PRO A 619 -4.40 -6.22 33.30
C PRO A 619 -4.83 -5.13 32.31
N GLN A 620 -4.54 -5.30 31.01
CA GLN A 620 -4.95 -4.34 29.97
C GLN A 620 -6.47 -4.34 29.74
N ALA A 621 -7.09 -5.52 29.74
CA ALA A 621 -8.53 -5.67 29.54
C ALA A 621 -9.31 -5.02 30.71
N ARG A 622 -8.88 -5.27 31.95
CA ARG A 622 -9.47 -4.67 33.16
C ARG A 622 -9.36 -3.14 33.16
N ARG A 623 -8.22 -2.57 32.73
CA ARG A 623 -8.05 -1.10 32.59
C ARG A 623 -8.98 -0.50 31.55
N ASN A 624 -9.07 -1.11 30.38
CA ASN A 624 -9.94 -0.64 29.30
C ASN A 624 -11.42 -0.71 29.72
N TRP A 625 -11.81 -1.80 30.38
CA TRP A 625 -13.15 -1.99 30.94
C TRP A 625 -13.47 -0.89 31.96
N LEU A 626 -12.59 -0.65 32.93
CA LEU A 626 -12.82 0.36 33.99
C LEU A 626 -12.85 1.78 33.42
N ALA A 627 -11.99 2.08 32.44
CA ALA A 627 -11.99 3.37 31.75
C ALA A 627 -13.29 3.63 30.96
N ARG A 628 -13.85 2.59 30.30
CA ARG A 628 -15.17 2.68 29.66
C ARG A 628 -16.27 2.90 30.68
N LEU A 629 -16.31 2.08 31.73
CA LEU A 629 -17.30 2.22 32.79
C LEU A 629 -17.20 3.60 33.44
N ARG A 630 -16.00 4.19 33.57
CA ARG A 630 -15.83 5.54 34.12
C ARG A 630 -16.52 6.64 33.29
N VAL A 631 -16.58 6.47 31.97
CA VAL A 631 -17.28 7.39 31.05
C VAL A 631 -18.79 7.18 31.11
N GLU A 632 -19.23 5.91 31.18
CA GLU A 632 -20.66 5.55 31.18
C GLU A 632 -21.33 5.79 32.55
N ASP A 633 -20.73 5.30 33.64
CA ASP A 633 -21.18 5.45 35.02
C ASP A 633 -19.97 5.63 35.98
N PRO A 634 -19.61 6.90 36.28
CA PRO A 634 -18.58 7.25 37.25
C PRO A 634 -18.71 6.58 38.62
N ALA A 635 -19.94 6.39 39.11
CA ALA A 635 -20.19 5.86 40.44
C ALA A 635 -19.98 4.35 40.49
N ALA A 636 -20.44 3.63 39.45
CA ALA A 636 -20.20 2.20 39.30
C ALA A 636 -18.71 1.87 39.13
N ALA A 637 -17.98 2.66 38.32
CA ALA A 637 -16.53 2.49 38.16
C ALA A 637 -15.78 2.65 39.50
N ARG A 638 -16.09 3.70 40.27
CA ARG A 638 -15.53 3.88 41.61
C ARG A 638 -15.90 2.71 42.53
N GLY A 639 -17.15 2.25 42.50
CA GLY A 639 -17.62 1.10 43.30
C GLY A 639 -16.83 -0.17 43.01
N ALA A 640 -16.66 -0.51 41.72
CA ALA A 640 -15.89 -1.66 41.28
C ALA A 640 -14.42 -1.56 41.73
N LEU A 641 -13.82 -0.37 41.66
CA LEU A 641 -12.44 -0.15 42.09
C LEU A 641 -12.29 -0.28 43.61
N ILE A 642 -13.20 0.29 44.40
CA ILE A 642 -13.22 0.17 45.87
C ILE A 642 -13.31 -1.29 46.30
N GLU A 643 -14.13 -2.09 45.64
CA GLU A 643 -14.32 -3.51 45.96
C GLU A 643 -13.03 -4.31 45.84
N VAL A 644 -12.27 -4.10 44.75
CA VAL A 644 -11.04 -4.86 44.47
C VAL A 644 -9.80 -4.26 45.15
N TRP A 645 -9.85 -2.99 45.55
CA TRP A 645 -8.70 -2.24 46.09
C TRP A 645 -7.90 -2.98 47.17
N PRO A 646 -8.53 -3.64 48.16
CA PRO A 646 -7.77 -4.36 49.20
C PRO A 646 -6.98 -5.55 48.67
N LYS A 647 -7.44 -6.17 47.58
CA LYS A 647 -6.92 -7.43 47.02
C LYS A 647 -5.99 -7.22 45.82
N GLU A 648 -5.99 -6.02 45.24
CA GLU A 648 -5.28 -5.73 44.00
C GLU A 648 -3.75 -5.67 44.17
N SER A 649 -3.00 -6.01 43.13
CA SER A 649 -1.55 -5.98 43.10
C SER A 649 -0.97 -4.59 42.84
N GLY A 650 0.23 -4.33 43.36
CA GLY A 650 0.84 -3.00 43.40
C GLY A 650 0.95 -2.21 42.08
N PRO A 651 1.55 -2.74 41.00
CA PRO A 651 1.69 -2.00 39.74
C PRO A 651 0.35 -1.67 39.10
N LEU A 652 -0.61 -2.60 39.13
CA LEU A 652 -1.92 -2.42 38.51
C LEU A 652 -2.79 -1.41 39.29
N ARG A 653 -2.62 -1.27 40.62
CA ARG A 653 -3.33 -0.26 41.43
C ARG A 653 -3.13 1.15 40.91
N ALA A 654 -1.89 1.55 40.60
CA ALA A 654 -1.61 2.90 40.12
C ALA A 654 -2.25 3.15 38.74
N GLU A 655 -2.22 2.15 37.85
CA GLU A 655 -2.83 2.25 36.53
C GLU A 655 -4.36 2.26 36.58
N LEU A 656 -4.98 1.50 37.48
CA LEU A 656 -6.43 1.53 37.71
C LEU A 656 -6.85 2.85 38.37
N LEU A 657 -6.09 3.36 39.34
CA LEU A 657 -6.39 4.64 39.99
C LEU A 657 -6.33 5.81 38.99
N ALA A 658 -5.38 5.78 38.05
CA ALA A 658 -5.28 6.78 36.98
C ALA A 658 -6.52 6.82 36.07
N THR A 659 -7.32 5.75 35.99
CA THR A 659 -8.57 5.76 35.22
C THR A 659 -9.65 6.68 35.81
N LEU A 660 -9.46 7.20 37.03
CA LEU A 660 -10.39 8.15 37.66
C LEU A 660 -10.20 9.60 37.17
N GLU A 661 -9.07 9.92 36.54
CA GLU A 661 -8.76 11.28 36.06
C GLU A 661 -9.87 11.84 35.15
N PRO A 662 -10.38 11.08 34.15
CA PRO A 662 -11.53 11.50 33.37
C PRO A 662 -12.77 11.63 34.26
N ALA A 663 -13.34 12.85 34.31
CA ALA A 663 -14.51 13.20 35.09
C ALA A 663 -14.37 12.98 36.61
N ILE A 664 -13.16 13.12 37.16
CA ILE A 664 -12.88 13.09 38.61
C ILE A 664 -13.86 13.98 39.40
N SER A 665 -14.29 13.51 40.56
CA SER A 665 -15.31 14.17 41.39
C SER A 665 -14.95 14.14 42.87
N PRO A 666 -15.57 14.99 43.71
CA PRO A 666 -15.37 14.96 45.16
C PRO A 666 -15.68 13.59 45.79
N ALA A 667 -16.55 12.77 45.18
CA ALA A 667 -16.86 11.43 45.66
C ALA A 667 -15.70 10.43 45.54
N ASP A 668 -14.67 10.76 44.75
CA ASP A 668 -13.48 9.92 44.57
C ASP A 668 -12.46 10.13 45.71
N GLU A 669 -12.62 11.19 46.52
CA GLU A 669 -11.69 11.54 47.61
C GLU A 669 -11.56 10.43 48.67
N ASP A 670 -12.66 9.74 49.00
CA ASP A 670 -12.68 8.67 50.00
C ASP A 670 -11.77 7.49 49.63
N LEU A 671 -11.55 7.25 48.33
CA LEU A 671 -10.62 6.24 47.83
C LEU A 671 -9.18 6.80 47.73
N LEU A 672 -9.05 8.07 47.35
CA LEU A 672 -7.75 8.71 47.11
C LEU A 672 -6.98 9.04 48.38
N GLU A 673 -7.66 9.45 49.46
CA GLU A 673 -6.99 9.81 50.71
C GLU A 673 -6.25 8.62 51.36
N PRO A 674 -6.86 7.44 51.52
CA PRO A 674 -6.13 6.25 51.98
C PRO A 674 -5.01 5.82 51.02
N ALA A 675 -5.12 6.11 49.71
CA ALA A 675 -4.10 5.77 48.73
C ALA A 675 -2.80 6.59 48.89
N LEU A 676 -2.83 7.74 49.59
CA LEU A 676 -1.62 8.46 50.00
C LEU A 676 -0.77 7.68 51.01
N ASP A 677 -1.34 6.67 51.67
CA ASP A 677 -0.64 5.81 52.64
C ASP A 677 -0.22 4.45 52.05
N ASP A 678 -0.38 4.25 50.73
CA ASP A 678 0.01 2.99 50.08
C ASP A 678 1.52 2.75 50.18
N ARG A 679 1.93 1.48 50.29
CA ARG A 679 3.35 1.09 50.41
C ARG A 679 4.16 1.50 49.18
N ARG A 680 3.55 1.55 48.00
CA ARG A 680 4.25 1.87 46.75
C ARG A 680 4.21 3.36 46.42
N ALA A 681 5.35 3.87 45.95
CA ALA A 681 5.52 5.28 45.63
C ALA A 681 4.76 5.71 44.36
N ASP A 682 4.50 4.79 43.43
CA ASP A 682 3.69 5.04 42.21
C ASP A 682 2.22 5.31 42.56
N VAL A 683 1.61 4.46 43.40
CA VAL A 683 0.23 4.63 43.88
C VAL A 683 0.06 5.96 44.62
N ARG A 684 0.95 6.27 45.57
CA ARG A 684 0.89 7.54 46.33
C ARG A 684 0.99 8.77 45.42
N ARG A 685 1.86 8.71 44.40
CA ARG A 685 2.05 9.81 43.45
C ARG A 685 0.80 10.02 42.60
N THR A 686 0.21 8.94 42.07
CA THR A 686 -1.05 9.01 41.31
C THR A 686 -2.18 9.56 42.17
N ALA A 687 -2.31 9.10 43.43
CA ALA A 687 -3.33 9.60 44.35
C ALA A 687 -3.16 11.10 44.65
N ALA A 688 -1.94 11.54 44.97
CA ALA A 688 -1.66 12.97 45.19
C ALA A 688 -1.96 13.81 43.94
N GLY A 689 -1.58 13.33 42.75
CA GLY A 689 -1.86 13.99 41.48
C GLY A 689 -3.34 14.09 41.15
N LEU A 690 -4.15 13.09 41.49
CA LEU A 690 -5.61 13.16 41.32
C LEU A 690 -6.25 14.10 42.35
N LEU A 691 -5.74 14.13 43.60
CA LEU A 691 -6.22 15.04 44.63
C LEU A 691 -5.94 16.52 44.33
N THR A 692 -4.91 16.84 43.54
CA THR A 692 -4.68 18.24 43.10
C THR A 692 -5.79 18.75 42.16
N LEU A 693 -6.48 17.85 41.45
CA LEU A 693 -7.62 18.17 40.59
C LEU A 693 -8.89 18.46 41.39
N LEU A 694 -8.90 18.18 42.69
CA LEU A 694 -10.01 18.39 43.61
C LEU A 694 -9.69 19.57 44.53
N PRO A 695 -10.03 20.82 44.13
CA PRO A 695 -9.59 22.01 44.85
C PRO A 695 -10.22 22.12 46.25
N ASP A 696 -11.36 21.46 46.47
CA ASP A 696 -12.11 21.39 47.73
C ASP A 696 -11.74 20.18 48.62
N SER A 697 -10.75 19.38 48.23
CA SER A 697 -10.33 18.22 49.02
C SER A 697 -9.66 18.61 50.35
N ALA A 698 -9.66 17.69 51.31
CA ALA A 698 -8.87 17.78 52.52
C ALA A 698 -7.38 17.95 52.21
N PHE A 699 -6.88 17.26 51.18
CA PHE A 699 -5.54 17.43 50.64
C PHE A 699 -5.27 18.88 50.21
N ALA A 700 -6.16 19.45 49.39
CA ALA A 700 -6.03 20.83 48.92
C ALA A 700 -6.05 21.84 50.08
N ARG A 701 -6.92 21.66 51.09
CA ARG A 701 -6.91 22.48 52.31
C ARG A 701 -5.58 22.41 53.06
N ARG A 702 -4.97 21.23 53.16
CA ARG A 702 -3.64 21.06 53.78
C ARG A 702 -2.55 21.76 52.96
N MET A 703 -2.63 21.73 51.63
CA MET A 703 -1.70 22.46 50.76
C MET A 703 -1.83 23.98 50.92
N THR A 704 -3.06 24.49 50.92
CA THR A 704 -3.34 25.91 51.22
C THR A 704 -2.80 26.34 52.57
N ALA A 705 -3.01 25.55 53.63
CA ALA A 705 -2.48 25.86 54.96
C ALA A 705 -0.94 25.91 54.98
N ARG A 706 -0.26 25.00 54.28
CA ARG A 706 1.20 25.02 54.13
C ARG A 706 1.69 26.21 53.30
N ALA A 707 1.00 26.54 52.22
CA ALA A 707 1.33 27.70 51.38
C ALA A 707 1.21 29.00 52.16
N ALA A 708 0.14 29.18 52.95
CA ALA A 708 -0.03 30.34 53.82
C ALA A 708 1.07 30.44 54.89
N ALA A 709 1.52 29.30 55.44
CA ALA A 709 2.56 29.27 56.46
C ALA A 709 3.97 29.52 55.91
N TRP A 710 4.29 28.99 54.71
CA TRP A 710 5.64 29.00 54.13
C TRP A 710 5.90 30.18 53.20
N LEU A 711 4.85 30.88 52.76
CA LEU A 711 4.96 31.98 51.81
C LEU A 711 4.34 33.24 52.43
N ARG A 712 5.09 34.36 52.41
CA ARG A 712 4.65 35.63 52.99
C ARG A 712 4.74 36.75 51.96
N PRO A 713 3.62 37.18 51.35
CA PRO A 713 3.62 38.32 50.46
C PRO A 713 3.75 39.62 51.24
N THR A 714 4.45 40.59 50.68
CA THR A 714 4.52 41.96 51.15
C THR A 714 3.96 42.88 50.06
N THR A 715 3.04 43.77 50.43
CA THR A 715 2.34 44.67 49.50
C THR A 715 2.70 46.15 49.72
N SER A 716 3.57 46.45 50.68
CA SER A 716 4.10 47.79 50.90
C SER A 716 5.16 48.13 49.84
N GLY A 717 4.75 48.80 48.76
CA GLY A 717 5.61 49.14 47.62
C GLY A 717 5.44 48.16 46.46
N THR A 718 6.54 47.77 45.80
CA THR A 718 6.49 46.72 44.76
C THR A 718 6.20 45.37 45.43
N PRO A 719 5.15 44.62 45.02
CA PRO A 719 4.81 43.34 45.63
C PRO A 719 5.98 42.35 45.60
N HIS A 720 6.29 41.77 46.76
CA HIS A 720 7.37 40.78 46.91
C HIS A 720 6.90 39.58 47.71
N LEU A 721 7.41 38.38 47.40
CA LEU A 721 7.08 37.13 48.07
C LEU A 721 8.30 36.60 48.82
N VAL A 722 8.22 36.55 50.14
CA VAL A 722 9.25 35.95 50.99
C VAL A 722 8.96 34.46 51.16
N ILE A 723 9.97 33.63 50.90
CA ILE A 723 9.91 32.16 50.99
C ILE A 723 10.55 31.71 52.31
N ASP A 724 9.73 31.20 53.24
CA ASP A 724 10.14 30.73 54.58
C ASP A 724 9.82 29.22 54.72
N LEU A 725 10.60 28.39 54.02
CA LEU A 725 10.43 26.94 54.01
C LEU A 725 11.06 26.31 55.26
N PRO A 726 10.42 25.28 55.86
CA PRO A 726 11.00 24.58 57.00
C PRO A 726 12.26 23.80 56.61
N GLU A 727 13.22 23.72 57.53
CA GLU A 727 14.49 22.99 57.32
C GLU A 727 14.22 21.49 57.10
N ALA A 728 13.34 20.90 57.92
CA ALA A 728 12.88 19.51 57.80
C ALA A 728 11.37 19.44 57.50
N ILE A 729 10.98 18.50 56.63
CA ILE A 729 9.57 18.28 56.26
C ILE A 729 8.96 17.21 57.17
N ASP A 730 7.84 17.55 57.80
CA ASP A 730 7.11 16.65 58.69
C ASP A 730 6.48 15.45 57.96
N ALA A 731 6.06 14.44 58.73
CA ALA A 731 5.47 13.22 58.18
C ALA A 731 4.17 13.48 57.40
N ALA A 732 3.39 14.50 57.77
CA ALA A 732 2.14 14.83 57.10
C ALA A 732 2.39 15.42 55.70
N ALA A 733 3.40 16.27 55.55
CA ALA A 733 3.80 16.83 54.27
C ALA A 733 4.46 15.76 53.38
N GLN A 734 5.21 14.82 53.96
CA GLN A 734 5.74 13.66 53.22
C GLN A 734 4.62 12.74 52.70
N ARG A 735 3.59 12.47 53.52
CA ARG A 735 2.37 11.72 53.12
C ARG A 735 1.69 12.38 51.92
N ASP A 736 1.58 13.69 51.94
CA ASP A 736 0.96 14.48 50.86
C ASP A 736 1.90 14.71 49.65
N GLY A 737 3.03 14.01 49.57
CA GLY A 737 3.91 14.02 48.39
C GLY A 737 5.01 15.09 48.38
N ILE A 738 5.16 15.91 49.42
CA ILE A 738 6.28 16.85 49.55
C ILE A 738 7.50 16.10 50.11
N VAL A 739 8.36 15.59 49.23
CA VAL A 739 9.51 14.73 49.60
C VAL A 739 10.84 15.24 49.06
N ASP A 740 11.96 15.00 49.76
CA ASP A 740 13.28 15.52 49.38
C ASP A 740 13.98 14.76 48.24
N ARG A 741 13.62 13.49 48.02
CA ARG A 741 14.27 12.59 47.06
C ARG A 741 13.45 12.39 45.79
N GLY A 742 13.00 13.48 45.17
CA GLY A 742 12.36 13.45 43.85
C GLY A 742 13.41 13.57 42.73
N VAL A 743 13.42 12.62 41.78
CA VAL A 743 14.26 12.66 40.56
C VAL A 743 13.62 13.44 39.41
N GLU A 744 12.38 13.89 39.58
CA GLU A 744 11.54 14.43 38.50
C GLU A 744 11.97 15.84 38.06
N PHE A 745 12.45 16.66 39.01
CA PHE A 745 12.93 18.01 38.74
C PHE A 745 14.21 18.30 39.54
N THR A 746 15.28 18.70 38.86
CA THR A 746 16.59 18.91 39.51
C THR A 746 16.98 20.38 39.48
N TYR A 747 16.51 21.15 40.46
CA TYR A 747 16.98 22.53 40.66
C TYR A 747 18.40 22.52 41.23
N ARG A 748 19.22 23.49 40.83
CA ARG A 748 20.58 23.66 41.32
C ARG A 748 20.81 25.09 41.78
N TRP A 749 21.46 25.22 42.92
CA TRP A 749 21.91 26.50 43.46
C TRP A 749 23.37 26.36 43.89
N ASN A 750 24.23 27.29 43.46
CA ASN A 750 25.68 27.22 43.70
C ASN A 750 26.31 25.86 43.33
N GLY A 751 25.85 25.25 42.23
CA GLY A 751 26.36 23.97 41.72
C GLY A 751 25.89 22.72 42.47
N ARG A 752 25.04 22.84 43.50
CA ARG A 752 24.49 21.71 44.28
C ARG A 752 22.99 21.54 44.07
N PRO A 753 22.44 20.32 44.17
CA PRO A 753 21.00 20.09 44.14
C PRO A 753 20.28 20.92 45.22
N ASP A 754 19.25 21.66 44.81
CA ASP A 754 18.43 22.47 45.69
C ASP A 754 17.10 21.75 45.98
N VAL A 755 17.10 20.95 47.05
CA VAL A 755 15.90 20.24 47.50
C VAL A 755 14.79 21.18 47.96
N THR A 756 15.14 22.37 48.48
CA THR A 756 14.16 23.36 48.95
C THR A 756 13.40 24.01 47.80
N ALA A 757 14.07 24.30 46.68
CA ALA A 757 13.43 24.71 45.44
C ALA A 757 12.45 23.62 44.93
N GLY A 758 12.82 22.34 44.98
CA GLY A 758 11.92 21.24 44.63
C GLY A 758 10.69 21.13 45.54
N ARG A 759 10.84 21.39 46.86
CA ARG A 759 9.71 21.44 47.81
C ARG A 759 8.75 22.56 47.45
N LEU A 760 9.27 23.75 47.14
CA LEU A 760 8.47 24.92 46.75
C LEU A 760 7.60 24.63 45.53
N ARG A 761 8.19 24.11 44.44
CA ARG A 761 7.42 23.76 43.23
C ARG A 761 6.27 22.81 43.53
N ARG A 762 6.54 21.73 44.28
CA ARG A 762 5.50 20.73 44.62
C ARG A 762 4.38 21.32 45.45
N LEU A 763 4.70 22.15 46.44
CA LEU A 763 3.70 22.87 47.23
C LEU A 763 2.84 23.75 46.33
N VAL A 764 3.46 24.58 45.50
CA VAL A 764 2.76 25.53 44.62
C VAL A 764 1.89 24.78 43.59
N ALA A 765 2.41 23.73 42.97
CA ALA A 765 1.69 22.88 42.01
C ALA A 765 0.46 22.21 42.63
N ALA A 766 0.54 21.82 43.90
CA ALA A 766 -0.55 21.18 44.63
C ALA A 766 -1.50 22.17 45.34
N THR A 767 -1.21 23.48 45.29
CA THR A 767 -2.05 24.52 45.90
C THR A 767 -3.11 25.00 44.90
N PRO A 768 -4.41 24.97 45.23
CA PRO A 768 -5.47 25.45 44.35
C PRO A 768 -5.24 26.88 43.87
N LEU A 769 -5.46 27.18 42.59
CA LEU A 769 -5.17 28.50 42.04
C LEU A 769 -6.04 29.62 42.64
N ARG A 770 -7.25 29.27 43.08
CA ARG A 770 -8.16 30.16 43.81
C ARG A 770 -7.60 30.70 45.13
N PHE A 771 -6.64 30.00 45.76
CA PHE A 771 -5.97 30.47 46.98
C PHE A 771 -5.25 31.80 46.74
N TRP A 772 -4.58 31.93 45.60
CA TRP A 772 -3.85 33.14 45.22
C TRP A 772 -4.79 34.28 44.81
N GLN A 773 -6.04 33.96 44.44
CA GLN A 773 -7.04 34.91 44.00
C GLN A 773 -7.91 35.45 45.16
N SER A 774 -8.07 34.69 46.25
CA SER A 774 -9.02 35.01 47.32
C SER A 774 -8.58 36.19 48.19
N GLY A 775 -7.29 36.55 48.17
CA GLY A 775 -6.80 37.78 48.78
C GLY A 775 -6.72 37.80 50.32
N ASN A 776 -7.07 36.71 50.99
CA ASN A 776 -7.40 36.71 52.42
C ASN A 776 -6.88 35.50 53.21
N ALA A 777 -5.70 34.97 52.86
CA ALA A 777 -5.08 33.94 53.68
C ALA A 777 -4.71 34.48 55.07
N ASP A 778 -4.92 33.68 56.11
CA ASP A 778 -4.60 34.09 57.49
C ASP A 778 -3.13 34.51 57.62
N GLY A 779 -2.91 35.75 58.06
CA GLY A 779 -1.58 36.34 58.23
C GLY A 779 -0.99 36.99 56.98
N TRP A 780 -1.70 36.98 55.83
CA TRP A 780 -1.31 37.74 54.65
C TRP A 780 -1.90 39.17 54.70
N PRO A 781 -1.22 40.17 54.12
CA PRO A 781 -1.86 41.45 53.77
C PRO A 781 -2.97 41.22 52.74
N ASP A 782 -3.87 42.19 52.55
CA ASP A 782 -4.87 42.11 51.48
C ASP A 782 -4.19 42.00 50.10
N THR A 783 -4.36 40.85 49.46
CA THR A 783 -3.85 40.56 48.12
C THR A 783 -4.96 40.40 47.09
N ALA A 784 -6.20 40.82 47.39
CA ALA A 784 -7.33 40.66 46.47
C ALA A 784 -7.13 41.40 45.13
N GLU A 785 -6.35 42.48 45.13
CA GLU A 785 -5.98 43.23 43.93
C GLU A 785 -4.82 42.60 43.12
N LEU A 786 -4.14 41.57 43.66
CA LEU A 786 -3.09 40.85 42.93
C LEU A 786 -3.73 39.83 42.00
N GLY A 787 -3.98 40.23 40.76
CA GLY A 787 -4.36 39.33 39.68
C GLY A 787 -3.24 38.36 39.27
N PRO A 788 -3.55 37.30 38.51
CA PRO A 788 -2.58 36.31 38.03
C PRO A 788 -1.35 36.92 37.34
N GLU A 789 -1.52 38.04 36.62
CA GLU A 789 -0.44 38.75 35.94
C GLU A 789 0.58 39.34 36.94
N ARG A 790 0.08 39.88 38.05
CA ARG A 790 0.94 40.41 39.12
C ARG A 790 1.60 39.31 39.94
N TRP A 791 0.92 38.17 40.12
CA TRP A 791 1.51 36.99 40.75
C TRP A 791 2.63 36.39 39.89
N ALA A 792 2.38 36.21 38.59
CA ALA A 792 3.38 35.67 37.66
C ALA A 792 4.65 36.55 37.60
N GLY A 793 4.49 37.87 37.78
CA GLY A 793 5.59 38.85 37.84
C GLY A 793 6.03 39.27 39.24
N ILE A 794 5.61 38.57 40.31
CA ILE A 794 5.91 39.00 41.68
C ILE A 794 7.41 38.99 41.97
N GLY A 795 7.89 39.99 42.72
CA GLY A 795 9.27 39.99 43.17
C GLY A 795 9.54 38.80 44.09
N VAL A 796 10.61 38.06 43.86
CA VAL A 796 11.06 36.95 44.72
C VAL A 796 12.57 36.78 44.55
N ASP A 797 13.24 36.20 45.55
CA ASP A 797 14.64 35.80 45.46
C ASP A 797 14.88 34.98 44.17
N ASP A 798 15.93 35.33 43.42
CA ASP A 798 16.33 34.70 42.17
C ASP A 798 16.39 33.17 42.25
N ARG A 799 16.81 32.64 43.40
CA ARG A 799 16.89 31.22 43.69
C ARG A 799 15.54 30.50 43.55
N PHE A 800 14.44 31.16 43.89
CA PHE A 800 13.10 30.56 43.99
C PHE A 800 12.15 30.96 42.86
N ARG A 801 12.53 31.93 42.03
CA ARG A 801 11.69 32.41 40.91
C ARG A 801 11.23 31.30 39.98
N GLN A 802 12.16 30.50 39.46
CA GLN A 802 11.82 29.44 38.50
C GLN A 802 10.97 28.32 39.14
N PRO A 803 11.31 27.77 40.32
CA PRO A 803 10.47 26.77 40.99
C PRO A 803 9.04 27.25 41.30
N LEU A 804 8.89 28.52 41.68
CA LEU A 804 7.59 29.13 41.93
C LEU A 804 6.77 29.24 40.63
N PHE A 805 7.40 29.74 39.57
CA PHE A 805 6.79 29.84 38.24
C PHE A 805 6.38 28.47 37.70
N ASP A 806 7.29 27.48 37.72
CA ASP A 806 7.02 26.11 37.28
C ASP A 806 5.87 25.47 38.08
N GLY A 807 5.77 25.76 39.38
CA GLY A 807 4.66 25.31 40.22
C GLY A 807 3.32 25.89 39.80
N TRP A 808 3.25 27.19 39.48
CA TRP A 808 2.02 27.78 38.94
C TRP A 808 1.65 27.26 37.56
N VAL A 809 2.65 26.97 36.71
CA VAL A 809 2.42 26.30 35.41
C VAL A 809 1.80 24.93 35.62
N ASP A 810 2.38 24.09 36.47
CA ASP A 810 1.83 22.76 36.77
C ASP A 810 0.40 22.85 37.34
N ALA A 811 0.15 23.81 38.25
CA ALA A 811 -1.19 24.04 38.82
C ALA A 811 -2.21 24.50 37.77
N ALA A 812 -1.83 25.41 36.87
CA ALA A 812 -2.70 25.91 35.80
C ALA A 812 -3.05 24.81 34.79
N LEU A 813 -2.08 23.97 34.44
CA LEU A 813 -2.28 22.83 33.55
C LEU A 813 -3.19 21.78 34.19
N ALA A 814 -2.96 21.43 35.46
CA ALA A 814 -3.77 20.46 36.18
C ALA A 814 -5.22 20.94 36.37
N GLN A 815 -5.42 22.20 36.74
CA GLN A 815 -6.76 22.75 37.03
C GLN A 815 -7.49 23.28 35.78
N GLY A 816 -6.83 23.34 34.62
CA GLY A 816 -7.40 23.87 33.39
C GLY A 816 -7.75 25.37 33.46
N ASP A 817 -7.07 26.16 34.29
CA ASP A 817 -7.38 27.57 34.51
C ASP A 817 -6.81 28.44 33.38
N SER A 818 -7.68 28.89 32.48
CA SER A 818 -7.29 29.69 31.31
C SER A 818 -6.79 31.10 31.65
N ARG A 819 -7.19 31.66 32.81
CA ARG A 819 -6.75 33.01 33.24
C ARG A 819 -5.31 32.97 33.73
N TRP A 820 -4.97 31.99 34.57
CA TRP A 820 -3.59 31.75 34.99
C TRP A 820 -2.72 31.30 33.83
N ALA A 821 -3.23 30.45 32.94
CA ALA A 821 -2.49 30.04 31.75
C ALA A 821 -2.09 31.24 30.88
N LYS A 822 -2.99 32.20 30.68
CA LYS A 822 -2.70 33.45 29.96
C LYS A 822 -1.64 34.30 30.64
N ALA A 823 -1.78 34.55 31.94
CA ALA A 823 -0.81 35.35 32.69
C ALA A 823 0.60 34.73 32.68
N LEU A 824 0.69 33.41 32.87
CA LEU A 824 1.95 32.67 32.83
C LEU A 824 2.53 32.61 31.41
N PHE A 825 1.70 32.44 30.40
CA PHE A 825 2.11 32.48 29.00
C PHE A 825 2.71 33.85 28.63
N GLU A 826 2.12 34.94 29.08
CA GLU A 826 2.63 36.30 28.84
C GLU A 826 3.89 36.63 29.65
N ALA A 827 4.04 36.05 30.85
CA ALA A 827 5.18 36.29 31.74
C ALA A 827 6.43 35.41 31.47
N GLY A 828 6.28 34.31 30.72
CA GLY A 828 7.30 33.25 30.62
C GLY A 828 8.62 33.63 29.91
N VAL A 829 9.71 33.00 30.36
CA VAL A 829 11.10 33.17 29.88
C VAL A 829 11.48 32.07 28.85
N PRO A 830 12.23 32.36 27.77
CA PRO A 830 12.56 31.39 26.72
C PRO A 830 13.62 30.38 27.19
N SER A 831 13.22 29.12 27.38
CA SER A 831 14.14 27.97 27.44
C SER A 831 13.50 26.77 26.70
N ASP A 832 14.29 25.77 26.30
CA ASP A 832 13.78 24.64 25.50
C ASP A 832 12.73 23.79 26.26
N ALA A 833 12.94 23.55 27.56
CA ALA A 833 11.93 22.92 28.41
C ALA A 833 10.68 23.81 28.58
N ALA A 834 10.85 25.13 28.51
CA ALA A 834 9.75 26.08 28.56
C ALA A 834 8.94 26.09 27.25
N LEU A 835 9.46 25.65 26.10
CA LEU A 835 8.70 25.67 24.85
C LEU A 835 7.52 24.69 24.86
N LEU A 836 7.73 23.46 25.37
CA LEU A 836 6.66 22.47 25.51
C LEU A 836 5.58 22.96 26.49
N ARG A 837 6.00 23.44 27.67
CA ARG A 837 5.09 23.99 28.69
C ARG A 837 4.36 25.25 28.19
N ARG A 838 5.04 26.12 27.45
CA ARG A 838 4.45 27.31 26.81
C ARG A 838 3.34 26.92 25.84
N ARG A 839 3.54 25.86 25.05
CA ARG A 839 2.52 25.32 24.15
C ARG A 839 1.32 24.74 24.90
N GLU A 840 1.55 24.01 26.00
CA GLU A 840 0.48 23.48 26.86
C GLU A 840 -0.34 24.61 27.49
N LEU A 841 0.31 25.66 28.01
CA LEU A 841 -0.39 26.86 28.51
C LEU A 841 -1.19 27.53 27.39
N PHE A 842 -0.59 27.70 26.22
CA PHE A 842 -1.26 28.26 25.05
C PHE A 842 -2.51 27.47 24.66
N ALA A 843 -2.48 26.14 24.76
CA ALA A 843 -3.62 25.27 24.46
C ALA A 843 -4.82 25.47 25.40
N LEU A 844 -4.61 25.95 26.63
CA LEU A 844 -5.69 26.28 27.58
C LEU A 844 -6.37 27.64 27.30
N LEU A 845 -5.77 28.51 26.48
CA LEU A 845 -6.39 29.78 26.14
C LEU A 845 -7.63 29.55 25.26
N PRO A 846 -8.69 30.37 25.40
CA PRO A 846 -9.80 30.40 24.46
C PRO A 846 -9.29 30.50 23.01
N ILE A 847 -9.97 29.84 22.07
CA ILE A 847 -9.52 29.78 20.68
C ILE A 847 -9.38 31.19 20.07
N GLU A 848 -10.23 32.14 20.47
CA GLU A 848 -10.16 33.53 20.02
C GLU A 848 -8.88 34.23 20.50
N ASP A 849 -8.44 33.95 21.74
CA ASP A 849 -7.23 34.50 22.33
C ASP A 849 -5.98 33.88 21.67
N ARG A 850 -6.00 32.57 21.41
CA ARG A 850 -4.96 31.87 20.65
C ARG A 850 -4.82 32.45 19.24
N THR A 851 -5.93 32.57 18.51
CA THR A 851 -5.96 33.18 17.17
C THR A 851 -5.42 34.60 17.21
N ARG A 852 -5.90 35.46 18.13
CA ARG A 852 -5.43 36.86 18.23
C ARG A 852 -3.95 36.96 18.55
N HIS A 853 -3.38 36.02 19.30
CA HIS A 853 -1.94 35.98 19.55
C HIS A 853 -1.15 35.70 18.27
N LEU A 854 -1.49 34.64 17.54
CA LEU A 854 -0.79 34.28 16.30
C LEU A 854 -0.89 35.37 15.22
N LEU A 855 -2.04 36.03 15.11
CA LEU A 855 -2.25 37.13 14.14
C LEU A 855 -1.37 38.37 14.41
N ARG A 856 -0.85 38.54 15.64
CA ARG A 856 0.05 39.66 15.98
C ARG A 856 1.52 39.38 15.60
N LEU A 857 1.87 38.11 15.40
CA LEU A 857 3.22 37.71 15.05
C LEU A 857 3.44 37.87 13.54
N ASP A 858 4.53 38.52 13.15
CA ASP A 858 4.92 38.67 11.74
C ASP A 858 5.92 37.58 11.29
N GLY A 859 6.44 37.70 10.07
CA GLY A 859 7.35 36.72 9.49
C GLY A 859 8.71 36.59 10.20
N SER A 860 9.04 37.46 11.15
CA SER A 860 10.24 37.33 11.99
C SER A 860 10.08 36.33 13.14
N TRP A 861 8.84 35.99 13.49
CA TRP A 861 8.49 35.08 14.60
C TRP A 861 8.00 33.71 14.12
N LEU A 862 8.36 33.31 12.89
CA LEU A 862 7.83 32.09 12.28
C LEU A 862 8.12 30.83 13.11
N SER A 863 9.28 30.76 13.77
CA SER A 863 9.61 29.64 14.67
C SER A 863 8.71 29.58 15.90
N GLU A 864 8.28 30.72 16.45
CA GLU A 864 7.32 30.74 17.56
C GLU A 864 5.92 30.35 17.07
N ILE A 865 5.51 30.85 15.91
CA ILE A 865 4.25 30.43 15.26
C ILE A 865 4.24 28.91 15.07
N GLU A 866 5.28 28.35 14.44
CA GLU A 866 5.42 26.90 14.22
C GLU A 866 5.37 26.09 15.52
N ALA A 867 5.97 26.59 16.61
CA ALA A 867 5.94 25.92 17.90
C ALA A 867 4.55 25.91 18.56
N LEU A 868 3.73 26.95 18.34
CA LEU A 868 2.41 27.11 18.94
C LEU A 868 1.26 26.54 18.08
N LEU A 869 1.45 26.40 16.77
CA LEU A 869 0.43 25.89 15.85
C LEU A 869 -0.20 24.53 16.23
N PRO A 870 0.52 23.54 16.78
CA PRO A 870 -0.09 22.28 17.20
C PRO A 870 -1.17 22.46 18.29
N ALA A 871 -1.13 23.55 19.04
CA ALA A 871 -2.14 23.88 20.04
C ALA A 871 -3.38 24.58 19.45
N MET A 872 -3.49 24.77 18.13
CA MET A 872 -4.69 25.35 17.50
C MET A 872 -5.79 24.30 17.21
N GLY A 873 -5.49 23.01 17.35
CA GLY A 873 -6.40 21.93 17.01
C GLY A 873 -6.50 21.67 15.50
N HIS A 874 -7.57 20.99 15.08
CA HIS A 874 -7.83 20.64 13.68
C HIS A 874 -9.33 20.78 13.37
N PRO A 875 -9.71 21.45 12.26
CA PRO A 875 -8.87 22.29 11.40
C PRO A 875 -8.45 23.59 12.10
N TRP A 876 -7.42 24.25 11.58
CA TRP A 876 -7.06 25.60 12.04
C TRP A 876 -8.13 26.62 11.65
N PRO A 877 -8.37 27.66 12.49
CA PRO A 877 -9.29 28.74 12.15
C PRO A 877 -8.92 29.45 10.85
N ASP A 878 -9.91 29.83 10.04
CA ASP A 878 -9.71 30.50 8.74
C ASP A 878 -8.79 31.73 8.85
N ALA A 879 -8.92 32.50 9.92
CA ALA A 879 -8.08 33.67 10.16
C ALA A 879 -6.59 33.32 10.28
N VAL A 880 -6.25 32.20 10.94
CA VAL A 880 -4.87 31.73 11.09
C VAL A 880 -4.33 31.20 9.76
N ALA A 881 -5.13 30.43 9.02
CA ALA A 881 -4.76 29.95 7.70
C ALA A 881 -4.47 31.12 6.74
N ASN A 882 -5.35 32.13 6.73
CA ASN A 882 -5.17 33.35 5.94
C ASN A 882 -3.90 34.11 6.32
N HIS A 883 -3.60 34.24 7.61
CA HIS A 883 -2.38 34.89 8.09
C HIS A 883 -1.12 34.16 7.64
N LEU A 884 -1.09 32.83 7.80
CA LEU A 884 0.04 32.01 7.33
C LEU A 884 0.23 32.10 5.82
N MET A 885 -0.85 32.12 5.03
CA MET A 885 -0.76 32.36 3.59
C MET A 885 -0.11 33.71 3.26
N LEU A 886 -0.44 34.78 4.01
CA LEU A 886 0.20 36.09 3.82
C LEU A 886 1.68 36.08 4.19
N LEU A 887 2.06 35.41 5.29
CA LEU A 887 3.46 35.28 5.69
C LEU A 887 4.28 34.48 4.67
N LEU A 888 3.74 33.37 4.17
CA LEU A 888 4.38 32.56 3.14
C LEU A 888 4.45 33.30 1.79
N ALA A 889 3.42 34.06 1.43
CA ALA A 889 3.42 34.93 0.26
C ALA A 889 4.55 35.98 0.34
N ASP A 890 4.80 36.53 1.53
CA ASP A 890 5.89 37.48 1.74
C ASP A 890 7.26 36.83 1.55
N ARG A 891 7.46 35.62 2.09
CA ARG A 891 8.69 34.82 1.85
C ARG A 891 8.89 34.55 0.36
N ALA A 892 7.81 34.21 -0.36
CA ALA A 892 7.84 33.98 -1.80
C ALA A 892 8.26 35.23 -2.58
N ARG A 893 7.76 36.42 -2.19
CA ARG A 893 8.20 37.70 -2.79
C ARG A 893 9.67 37.98 -2.55
N ILE A 894 10.17 37.75 -1.32
CA ILE A 894 11.59 37.92 -0.99
C ILE A 894 12.45 36.99 -1.84
N ALA A 895 12.06 35.73 -2.00
CA ALA A 895 12.76 34.74 -2.82
C ALA A 895 12.82 35.15 -4.30
N ALA A 896 11.71 35.68 -4.85
CA ALA A 896 11.64 36.16 -6.22
C ALA A 896 12.55 37.39 -6.45
N GLN A 897 12.64 38.29 -5.47
CA GLN A 897 13.49 39.49 -5.57
C GLN A 897 14.98 39.19 -5.38
N HIS A 898 15.32 38.19 -4.56
CA HIS A 898 16.70 37.87 -4.18
C HIS A 898 16.97 36.37 -4.35
N ALA A 899 17.21 35.96 -5.60
CA ALA A 899 17.53 34.57 -5.92
C ALA A 899 18.76 34.09 -5.11
N GLY A 900 18.57 33.07 -4.26
CA GLY A 900 19.64 32.48 -3.43
C GLY A 900 19.68 32.93 -1.97
N THR A 901 18.73 33.77 -1.50
CA THR A 901 18.64 34.11 -0.06
C THR A 901 18.38 32.88 0.80
N HIS A 902 19.31 32.58 1.71
CA HIS A 902 19.15 31.51 2.68
C HIS A 902 17.90 31.74 3.55
N GLY A 903 17.06 30.72 3.67
CA GLY A 903 15.83 30.78 4.49
C GLY A 903 14.59 31.37 3.79
N ALA A 904 14.68 31.78 2.51
CA ALA A 904 13.53 32.28 1.75
C ALA A 904 12.89 31.23 0.81
N SER A 905 13.54 30.08 0.61
CA SER A 905 13.02 29.02 -0.25
C SER A 905 11.93 28.20 0.44
N PRO A 906 11.00 27.56 -0.32
CA PRO A 906 9.98 26.70 0.27
C PRO A 906 10.57 25.55 1.10
N ALA A 907 11.79 25.10 0.76
CA ALA A 907 12.48 24.04 1.49
C ALA A 907 12.78 24.42 2.95
N ALA A 908 13.01 25.70 3.24
CA ALA A 908 13.20 26.20 4.60
C ALA A 908 11.90 26.16 5.42
N HIS A 909 10.74 26.14 4.75
CA HIS A 909 9.41 26.13 5.36
C HIS A 909 8.66 24.81 5.12
N ARG A 910 9.38 23.73 4.79
CA ARG A 910 8.78 22.43 4.46
C ARG A 910 7.89 21.92 5.60
N SER A 911 8.35 22.03 6.85
CA SER A 911 7.59 21.60 8.02
C SER A 911 6.23 22.30 8.11
N LEU A 912 6.24 23.63 7.97
CA LEU A 912 5.02 24.44 7.99
C LEU A 912 4.10 24.15 6.81
N LEU A 913 4.63 23.98 5.60
CA LEU A 913 3.83 23.62 4.41
C LEU A 913 3.18 22.24 4.54
N THR A 914 3.91 21.24 5.04
CA THR A 914 3.37 19.91 5.32
C THR A 914 2.31 19.96 6.43
N THR A 915 2.55 20.74 7.48
CA THR A 915 1.59 20.88 8.58
C THR A 915 0.33 21.63 8.10
N ALA A 916 0.50 22.65 7.26
CA ALA A 916 -0.60 23.37 6.64
C ALA A 916 -1.44 22.48 5.72
N SER A 917 -0.82 21.55 4.98
CA SER A 917 -1.59 20.64 4.12
C SER A 917 -2.52 19.72 4.92
N VAL A 918 -2.17 19.39 6.16
CA VAL A 918 -3.00 18.62 7.09
C VAL A 918 -4.01 19.50 7.84
N HIS A 919 -3.64 20.69 8.29
CA HIS A 919 -4.46 21.45 9.25
C HIS A 919 -5.20 22.66 8.68
N PHE A 920 -4.87 23.12 7.47
CA PHE A 920 -5.68 24.17 6.85
C PHE A 920 -7.12 23.67 6.64
N PRO A 921 -8.11 24.57 6.76
CA PRO A 921 -9.47 24.24 6.38
C PRO A 921 -9.50 23.97 4.86
N VAL A 922 -10.24 22.94 4.44
CA VAL A 922 -10.32 22.55 3.01
C VAL A 922 -10.89 23.68 2.13
N THR A 923 -11.65 24.60 2.73
CA THR A 923 -12.17 25.82 2.10
C THR A 923 -11.07 26.80 1.67
N ALA A 924 -9.83 26.65 2.15
CA ALA A 924 -8.70 27.49 1.76
C ALA A 924 -8.11 27.13 0.38
N ALA A 925 -8.44 25.97 -0.21
CA ALA A 925 -7.86 25.51 -1.47
C ALA A 925 -7.93 26.54 -2.62
N PRO A 926 -9.06 27.24 -2.87
CA PRO A 926 -9.13 28.25 -3.91
C PRO A 926 -8.22 29.47 -3.66
N ALA A 927 -8.05 29.85 -2.39
CA ALA A 927 -7.20 30.97 -1.98
C ALA A 927 -5.71 30.63 -2.17
N VAL A 928 -5.29 29.41 -1.79
CA VAL A 928 -3.92 28.92 -2.03
C VAL A 928 -3.63 28.83 -3.54
N GLY A 929 -4.56 28.30 -4.33
CA GLY A 929 -4.40 28.26 -5.79
C GLY A 929 -4.33 29.66 -6.43
N ALA A 930 -5.06 30.64 -5.88
CA ALA A 930 -4.93 32.03 -6.30
C ALA A 930 -3.57 32.64 -5.91
N LEU A 931 -3.00 32.23 -4.77
CA LEU A 931 -1.68 32.64 -4.35
C LEU A 931 -0.58 32.10 -5.28
N ALA A 932 -0.67 30.82 -5.66
CA ALA A 932 0.23 30.19 -6.63
C ALA A 932 0.27 30.99 -7.95
N ARG A 933 -0.89 31.36 -8.50
CA ARG A 933 -1.00 32.14 -9.75
C ARG A 933 -0.40 33.55 -9.68
N ARG A 934 -0.26 34.11 -8.48
CA ARG A 934 0.29 35.46 -8.23
C ARG A 934 1.75 35.44 -7.82
N CYS A 935 2.36 34.27 -7.70
CA CYS A 935 3.74 34.10 -7.27
C CYS A 935 4.68 34.09 -8.48
N ASP A 936 5.78 34.84 -8.39
CA ASP A 936 6.77 34.94 -9.47
C ASP A 936 7.90 33.89 -9.34
N ASP A 937 8.08 33.29 -8.15
CA ASP A 937 9.11 32.26 -7.92
C ASP A 937 8.60 30.85 -8.27
N PRO A 938 9.22 30.14 -9.24
CA PRO A 938 8.74 28.82 -9.69
C PRO A 938 8.79 27.71 -8.64
N THR A 939 9.61 27.84 -7.60
CA THR A 939 9.63 26.85 -6.50
C THR A 939 8.48 27.06 -5.54
N TRP A 940 8.13 28.30 -5.24
CA TRP A 940 6.96 28.66 -4.44
C TRP A 940 5.64 28.40 -5.17
N VAL A 941 5.56 28.64 -6.49
CA VAL A 941 4.38 28.26 -7.30
C VAL A 941 4.06 26.78 -7.11
N ARG A 942 5.05 25.90 -7.31
CA ARG A 942 4.88 24.45 -7.11
C ARG A 942 4.52 24.06 -5.68
N ALA A 943 5.07 24.76 -4.68
CA ALA A 943 4.76 24.50 -3.28
C ALA A 943 3.30 24.87 -2.94
N PHE A 944 2.80 25.99 -3.46
CA PHE A 944 1.39 26.40 -3.28
C PHE A 944 0.44 25.53 -4.10
N ASP A 945 0.80 25.15 -5.34
CA ASP A 945 0.00 24.21 -6.14
C ASP A 945 -0.15 22.87 -5.42
N LEU A 946 0.95 22.30 -4.90
CA LEU A 946 0.91 21.06 -4.13
C LEU A 946 0.02 21.19 -2.88
N LEU A 947 0.12 22.31 -2.16
CA LEU A 947 -0.74 22.57 -1.00
C LEU A 947 -2.22 22.68 -1.39
N ALA A 948 -2.54 23.34 -2.50
CA ALA A 948 -3.92 23.44 -2.99
C ALA A 948 -4.48 22.08 -3.45
N ASP A 949 -3.64 21.26 -4.10
CA ASP A 949 -3.96 19.90 -4.51
C ASP A 949 -4.22 19.01 -3.30
N ASP A 950 -3.38 19.08 -2.25
CA ASP A 950 -3.56 18.36 -0.99
C ASP A 950 -4.88 18.73 -0.31
N LEU A 951 -5.24 20.01 -0.26
CA LEU A 951 -6.51 20.46 0.34
C LEU A 951 -7.73 20.00 -0.47
N THR A 952 -7.62 20.03 -1.80
CA THR A 952 -8.67 19.52 -2.70
C THR A 952 -8.83 18.01 -2.53
N HIS A 953 -7.72 17.29 -2.39
CA HIS A 953 -7.70 15.86 -2.15
C HIS A 953 -8.34 15.51 -0.80
N ARG A 954 -8.04 16.27 0.26
CA ARG A 954 -8.69 16.13 1.57
C ARG A 954 -10.20 16.41 1.52
N SER A 955 -10.66 17.42 0.78
CA SER A 955 -12.11 17.66 0.60
C SER A 955 -12.80 16.44 -0.01
N LYS A 956 -12.28 15.93 -1.13
CA LYS A 956 -12.82 14.75 -1.81
C LYS A 956 -12.81 13.52 -0.89
N MET A 957 -11.73 13.34 -0.14
CA MET A 957 -11.59 12.26 0.82
C MET A 957 -12.70 12.26 1.87
N LEU A 958 -13.07 13.43 2.40
CA LEU A 958 -14.12 13.58 3.40
C LEU A 958 -15.52 13.43 2.80
N GLU A 959 -15.73 13.93 1.57
CA GLU A 959 -16.99 13.77 0.83
C GLU A 959 -17.32 12.29 0.55
N GLU A 960 -16.31 11.45 0.31
CA GLU A 960 -16.50 10.02 0.03
C GLU A 960 -16.96 9.19 1.24
N LEU A 961 -16.86 9.72 2.46
CA LEU A 961 -17.31 9.06 3.69
C LEU A 961 -18.82 9.24 3.96
N GLN A 962 -19.47 10.18 3.27
CA GLN A 962 -20.91 10.47 3.37
C GLN A 962 -21.72 9.48 2.52
#